data_AF-A0A809R701-F1
#
_entry.id   AF-A0A809R701-F1
#
_cell.length_a   1.000
_cell.length_b   1.000
_cell.length_c   1.000
_cell.angle_alpha   90.00
_cell.angle_beta   90.00
_cell.angle_gamma   90.00
#
_symmetry.space_group_name_H-M   'P 1'
#
loop_
_entity.id
_entity.type
_entity.pdbx_description
1 polymer ?
#
loop_
_entity_poly.entity_id
_entity_poly.type
_entity_poly.pdbx_seq_one_letter_code
_entity_poly.pdbx_strand_id
1 'polypeptide(L)'
;MMDISASFIQLDLAGVVFLLIVGFIGGMVSGFIGSGGAFVLTPAMMSMGAPGIVAVASNICHKFPKALVGAMKRAKYGQVDVKLGIVLGVSAEAGILYGAHIQESIKKSFGDAGSNLYVSTAFVVVLAIVGGYVLRDAWRIYRSGEQHAEEKVTKLARWVQSLHIPGTMMYFPSLKAKVSVLVTVPIGFATGMLAATIAVGGFVGVPSMMYILGAPSLMASATELVIAFIMGVGGTIKYAWSGYVDIRLAMIILAGSLFGIQLGAIGTTYVKPYMVKVVMGAIMIIVLASRAIVIPVYLSDLGMIAPMAAETAKLLKNVSFGVMVLALAVGAFIILRALISGMREHRAELALAAAAPAKAAPAAIAREGRADRVLLATDGSEFSAGATRVALGFSGKSGARLTAMTVSLIDLEAEGMATEVIGQSRAEARKVLELVEHGARERQCAVRTEQREGTVPAKEIVRAAAELRADLIVMGRRGRRGLARMMVGDATRQVIGQADCNVLVVPKAAELWCRRILVATDGSRHGDRAGVMAQTLAKRCGLPVTVVSVLRPGFDEARRAEGRRAVERIRKALEADGIGVEGFVLEGESAQEISDCVGRVGADLIVIGSHGRTGLGRLVLGSVSEKVISQASCPVMVAKA
;
A
#
# COMPACT_ATOMS: atom_id res chain seq x y z
N MET A 1 12.76 -42.12 -32.00
CA MET A 1 12.44 -41.01 -31.08
C MET A 1 13.68 -40.16 -30.98
N MET A 2 13.72 -38.97 -31.60
CA MET A 2 14.81 -38.03 -31.35
C MET A 2 14.67 -37.51 -29.93
N ASP A 3 15.74 -37.61 -29.14
CA ASP A 3 15.82 -37.09 -27.78
C ASP A 3 15.59 -35.57 -27.81
N ILE A 4 14.36 -35.14 -27.51
CA ILE A 4 14.01 -33.72 -27.30
C ILE A 4 14.42 -33.34 -25.88
N SER A 5 15.68 -33.57 -25.53
CA SER A 5 16.21 -33.11 -24.24
C SER A 5 16.42 -31.60 -24.31
N ALA A 6 15.89 -30.86 -23.33
CA ALA A 6 16.15 -29.43 -23.23
C ALA A 6 17.64 -29.20 -22.94
N SER A 7 18.32 -28.44 -23.80
CA SER A 7 19.70 -28.03 -23.55
C SER A 7 19.71 -26.98 -22.43
N PHE A 8 19.98 -27.43 -21.21
CA PHE A 8 20.17 -26.52 -20.09
C PHE A 8 21.58 -25.92 -20.10
N ILE A 9 21.69 -24.67 -19.66
CA ILE A 9 22.97 -23.98 -19.58
C ILE A 9 23.86 -24.62 -18.50
N GLN A 10 25.17 -24.68 -18.74
CA GLN A 10 26.14 -24.99 -17.70
C GLN A 10 26.38 -23.75 -16.84
N LEU A 11 26.28 -23.91 -15.53
CA LEU A 11 26.43 -22.82 -14.56
C LEU A 11 27.79 -22.93 -13.87
N ASP A 12 28.71 -22.05 -14.24
CA ASP A 12 29.94 -21.80 -13.50
C ASP A 12 29.70 -20.73 -12.40
N LEU A 13 30.71 -20.48 -11.57
CA LEU A 13 30.60 -19.50 -10.48
C LEU A 13 30.25 -18.10 -11.01
N ALA A 14 30.82 -17.71 -12.15
CA ALA A 14 30.56 -16.41 -12.77
C ALA A 14 29.09 -16.29 -13.22
N GLY A 15 28.54 -17.33 -13.87
CA GLY A 15 27.15 -17.41 -14.27
C GLY A 15 26.20 -17.37 -13.08
N VAL A 16 26.51 -18.06 -11.98
CA VAL A 16 25.71 -18.02 -10.73
C VAL A 16 25.69 -16.62 -10.13
N VAL A 17 26.86 -15.98 -10.00
CA VAL A 17 26.97 -14.61 -9.46
C VAL A 17 26.22 -13.61 -10.35
N PHE A 18 26.37 -13.73 -11.67
CA PHE A 18 25.65 -12.89 -12.61
C PHE A 18 24.13 -13.07 -12.48
N LEU A 19 23.63 -14.30 -12.40
CA LEU A 19 22.21 -14.60 -12.21
C LEU A 19 21.67 -14.06 -10.88
N LEU A 20 22.47 -14.10 -9.81
CA LEU A 20 22.10 -13.48 -8.54
C LEU A 20 21.95 -11.96 -8.67
N ILE A 21 22.89 -11.29 -9.35
CA ILE A 21 22.86 -9.84 -9.59
C ILE A 21 21.66 -9.47 -10.48
N VAL A 22 21.48 -10.20 -11.59
CA VAL A 22 20.33 -10.02 -12.49
C VAL A 22 19.02 -10.28 -11.75
N GLY A 23 18.96 -11.30 -10.90
CA GLY A 23 17.84 -11.59 -10.02
C GLY A 23 17.58 -10.44 -9.06
N PHE A 24 18.61 -9.91 -8.39
CA PHE A 24 18.50 -8.78 -7.48
C PHE A 24 17.99 -7.51 -8.17
N ILE A 25 18.58 -7.11 -9.30
CA ILE A 25 18.15 -5.92 -10.05
C ILE A 25 16.76 -6.14 -10.63
N GLY A 26 16.48 -7.31 -11.22
CA GLY A 26 15.15 -7.67 -11.69
C GLY A 26 14.11 -7.67 -10.57
N GLY A 27 14.49 -8.08 -9.36
CA GLY A 27 13.70 -7.98 -8.14
C GLY A 27 13.46 -6.52 -7.74
N MET A 28 14.47 -5.66 -7.81
CA MET A 28 14.35 -4.22 -7.53
C MET A 28 13.38 -3.55 -8.51
N VAL A 29 13.52 -3.83 -9.80
CA VAL A 29 12.60 -3.36 -10.86
C VAL A 29 11.18 -3.90 -10.61
N SER A 30 11.05 -5.18 -10.25
CA SER A 30 9.77 -5.81 -9.91
C SER A 30 9.09 -5.17 -8.70
N GLY A 31 9.84 -4.92 -7.61
CA GLY A 31 9.31 -4.26 -6.42
C GLY A 31 8.93 -2.80 -6.68
N PHE A 32 9.65 -2.13 -7.58
CA PHE A 32 9.44 -0.73 -7.93
C PHE A 32 8.27 -0.52 -8.90
N ILE A 33 8.10 -1.39 -9.89
CA ILE A 33 7.07 -1.25 -10.95
C ILE A 33 5.83 -2.12 -10.67
N GLY A 34 6.00 -3.25 -9.97
CA GLY A 34 4.95 -4.23 -9.72
C GLY A 34 4.67 -5.21 -10.87
N SER A 35 5.39 -5.14 -12.00
CA SER A 35 5.14 -5.98 -13.19
C SER A 35 5.94 -7.30 -13.25
N GLY A 36 6.70 -7.63 -12.21
CA GLY A 36 7.38 -8.92 -12.08
C GLY A 36 8.82 -8.99 -12.62
N GLY A 37 9.41 -7.90 -13.14
CA GLY A 37 10.81 -7.85 -13.63
C GLY A 37 11.14 -8.77 -14.81
N ALA A 38 10.18 -9.58 -15.24
CA ALA A 38 10.33 -10.70 -16.16
C ALA A 38 10.81 -10.28 -17.55
N PHE A 39 10.47 -9.06 -17.98
CA PHE A 39 10.88 -8.52 -19.28
C PHE A 39 12.39 -8.29 -19.40
N VAL A 40 13.12 -8.20 -18.28
CA VAL A 40 14.59 -8.11 -18.28
C VAL A 40 15.22 -9.48 -18.08
N LEU A 41 14.56 -10.36 -17.31
CA LEU A 41 15.08 -11.67 -16.94
C LEU A 41 15.14 -12.66 -18.12
N THR A 42 14.10 -12.75 -18.96
CA THR A 42 14.16 -13.63 -20.15
C THR A 42 15.29 -13.23 -21.09
N PRO A 43 15.42 -11.95 -21.51
CA PRO A 43 16.55 -11.52 -22.34
C PRO A 43 17.92 -11.72 -21.69
N ALA A 44 18.05 -11.49 -20.38
CA ALA A 44 19.31 -11.70 -19.68
C ALA A 44 19.74 -13.17 -19.71
N MET A 45 18.83 -14.11 -19.41
CA MET A 45 19.11 -15.55 -19.51
C MET A 45 19.48 -15.97 -20.94
N MET A 46 18.74 -15.48 -21.94
CA MET A 46 19.06 -15.75 -23.35
C MET A 46 20.42 -15.19 -23.76
N SER A 47 20.82 -14.05 -23.21
CA SER A 47 22.13 -13.44 -23.51
C SER A 47 23.30 -14.24 -22.93
N MET A 48 23.06 -15.03 -21.89
CA MET A 48 24.02 -16.01 -21.40
C MET A 48 24.02 -17.33 -22.20
N GLY A 49 23.12 -17.47 -23.17
CA GLY A 49 23.01 -18.67 -23.99
C GLY A 49 21.91 -19.64 -23.60
N ALA A 50 21.04 -19.30 -22.64
CA ALA A 50 19.86 -20.13 -22.39
C ALA A 50 18.90 -20.09 -23.60
N PRO A 51 18.39 -21.24 -24.08
CA PRO A 51 17.39 -21.25 -25.13
C PRO A 51 16.13 -20.44 -24.77
N GLY A 52 15.49 -19.84 -25.76
CA GLY A 52 14.34 -18.95 -25.59
C GLY A 52 13.21 -19.61 -24.80
N ILE A 53 12.80 -20.81 -25.19
CA ILE A 53 11.76 -21.58 -24.49
C ILE A 53 12.15 -21.91 -23.04
N VAL A 54 13.42 -22.24 -22.78
CA VAL A 54 13.94 -22.57 -21.44
C VAL A 54 13.99 -21.31 -20.58
N ALA A 55 14.44 -20.19 -21.14
CA ALA A 55 14.46 -18.89 -20.47
C ALA A 55 13.04 -18.45 -20.10
N VAL A 56 12.07 -18.59 -21.02
CA VAL A 56 10.65 -18.27 -20.77
C VAL A 56 10.07 -19.19 -19.68
N ALA A 57 10.25 -20.50 -19.79
CA ALA A 57 9.76 -21.48 -18.82
C ALA A 57 10.34 -21.25 -17.41
N SER A 58 11.66 -21.05 -17.32
CA SER A 58 12.35 -20.78 -16.06
C SER A 58 11.91 -19.45 -15.45
N ASN A 59 11.65 -18.43 -16.29
CA ASN A 59 11.12 -17.14 -15.86
C ASN A 59 9.67 -17.26 -15.35
N ILE A 60 8.83 -18.12 -15.92
CA ILE A 60 7.49 -18.37 -15.37
C ILE A 60 7.59 -19.05 -14.00
N CYS A 61 8.45 -20.07 -13.89
CA CYS A 61 8.70 -20.81 -12.64
C CYS A 61 9.14 -19.91 -11.49
N HIS A 62 10.08 -19.00 -11.74
CA HIS A 62 10.57 -18.14 -10.67
C HIS A 62 9.61 -16.98 -10.30
N LYS A 63 8.61 -16.67 -11.16
CA LYS A 63 7.71 -15.52 -11.00
C LYS A 63 6.53 -15.83 -10.07
N PHE A 64 5.97 -17.04 -10.14
CA PHE A 64 4.75 -17.38 -9.40
C PHE A 64 4.89 -17.27 -7.87
N PRO A 65 5.99 -17.67 -7.20
CA PRO A 65 6.09 -17.58 -5.73
C PRO A 65 6.13 -16.11 -5.26
N LYS A 66 6.79 -15.25 -6.03
CA LYS A 66 6.88 -13.81 -5.74
C LYS A 66 5.55 -13.11 -5.96
N ALA A 67 4.84 -13.49 -7.01
CA ALA A 67 3.53 -12.97 -7.32
C ALA A 67 2.54 -13.27 -6.18
N LEU A 68 2.59 -14.48 -5.60
CA LEU A 68 1.82 -14.84 -4.41
C LEU A 68 2.14 -13.93 -3.21
N VAL A 69 3.43 -13.82 -2.84
CA VAL A 69 3.85 -12.98 -1.71
C VAL A 69 3.47 -11.51 -1.92
N GLY A 70 3.67 -11.00 -3.14
CA GLY A 70 3.30 -9.64 -3.53
C GLY A 70 1.79 -9.39 -3.47
N ALA A 71 0.98 -10.32 -4.01
CA ALA A 71 -0.47 -10.25 -3.97
C ALA A 71 -0.98 -10.29 -2.53
N MET A 72 -0.49 -11.21 -1.69
CA MET A 72 -0.86 -11.28 -0.27
C MET A 72 -0.52 -9.99 0.48
N LYS A 73 0.66 -9.41 0.24
CA LYS A 73 1.08 -8.17 0.88
C LYS A 73 0.21 -6.99 0.44
N ARG A 74 -0.09 -6.85 -0.86
CA ARG A 74 -0.92 -5.77 -1.41
C ARG A 74 -2.41 -5.92 -1.07
N ALA A 75 -2.91 -7.15 -0.94
CA ALA A 75 -4.27 -7.43 -0.51
C ALA A 75 -4.54 -6.90 0.92
N LYS A 76 -3.54 -6.97 1.82
CA LYS A 76 -3.64 -6.38 3.17
C LYS A 76 -3.88 -4.86 3.17
N TYR A 77 -3.50 -4.16 2.09
CA TYR A 77 -3.71 -2.72 1.92
C TYR A 77 -4.97 -2.37 1.11
N GLY A 78 -5.82 -3.36 0.78
CA GLY A 78 -7.04 -3.13 -0.03
C GLY A 78 -6.76 -2.76 -1.48
N GLN A 79 -5.54 -3.01 -1.97
CA GLN A 79 -5.12 -2.64 -3.33
C GLN A 79 -5.45 -3.72 -4.37
N VAL A 80 -5.72 -4.96 -3.94
CA VAL A 80 -5.88 -6.12 -4.84
C VAL A 80 -7.36 -6.46 -4.97
N ASP A 81 -7.84 -6.56 -6.21
CA ASP A 81 -9.15 -7.15 -6.52
C ASP A 81 -8.98 -8.63 -6.85
N VAL A 82 -9.01 -9.46 -5.82
CA VAL A 82 -8.81 -10.91 -5.95
C VAL A 82 -9.85 -11.53 -6.89
N LYS A 83 -11.08 -11.00 -6.91
CA LYS A 83 -12.16 -11.50 -7.74
C LYS A 83 -11.87 -11.24 -9.22
N LEU A 84 -11.51 -10.00 -9.57
CA LEU A 84 -11.09 -9.67 -10.93
C LEU A 84 -9.86 -10.49 -11.35
N GLY A 85 -8.88 -10.62 -10.45
CA GLY A 85 -7.66 -11.40 -10.68
C GLY A 85 -7.92 -12.88 -10.95
N ILE A 86 -8.85 -13.52 -10.22
CA ILE A 86 -9.23 -14.92 -10.45
C ILE A 86 -9.95 -15.08 -11.80
N VAL A 87 -10.90 -14.19 -12.12
CA VAL A 87 -11.66 -14.26 -13.39
C VAL A 87 -10.74 -14.11 -14.59
N LEU A 88 -9.84 -13.13 -14.57
CA LEU A 88 -8.82 -12.97 -15.61
C LEU A 88 -7.80 -14.13 -15.60
N GLY A 89 -7.43 -14.63 -14.43
CA GLY A 89 -6.50 -15.74 -14.28
C GLY A 89 -6.98 -17.04 -14.91
N VAL A 90 -8.27 -17.37 -14.77
CA VAL A 90 -8.87 -18.57 -15.39
C VAL A 90 -8.78 -18.53 -16.92
N SER A 91 -9.12 -17.39 -17.53
CA SER A 91 -8.99 -17.23 -18.98
C SER A 91 -7.53 -17.11 -19.43
N ALA A 92 -6.65 -16.56 -18.59
CA ALA A 92 -5.21 -16.56 -18.82
C ALA A 92 -4.62 -17.96 -18.86
N GLU A 93 -5.15 -18.92 -18.11
CA GLU A 93 -4.66 -20.31 -18.15
C GLU A 93 -4.89 -20.95 -19.53
N ALA A 94 -6.04 -20.71 -20.16
CA ALA A 94 -6.26 -21.12 -21.55
C ALA A 94 -5.24 -20.48 -22.51
N GLY A 95 -4.89 -19.20 -22.26
CA GLY A 95 -3.82 -18.51 -22.96
C GLY A 95 -2.45 -19.14 -22.74
N ILE A 96 -2.13 -19.57 -21.52
CA ILE A 96 -0.88 -20.27 -21.20
C ILE A 96 -0.75 -21.56 -22.00
N LEU A 97 -1.79 -22.39 -22.00
CA LEU A 97 -1.79 -23.66 -22.73
C LEU A 97 -1.57 -23.44 -24.23
N TYR A 98 -2.28 -22.48 -24.81
CA TYR A 98 -2.14 -22.12 -26.22
C TYR A 98 -0.76 -21.53 -26.55
N GLY A 99 -0.27 -20.59 -25.74
CA GLY A 99 1.04 -19.97 -25.92
C GLY A 99 2.19 -20.97 -25.75
N ALA A 100 2.08 -21.90 -24.80
CA ALA A 100 3.05 -22.98 -24.63
C ALA A 100 3.05 -23.92 -25.83
N HIS A 101 1.87 -24.24 -26.37
CA HIS A 101 1.76 -25.01 -27.60
C HIS A 101 2.44 -24.32 -28.79
N ILE A 102 2.29 -22.99 -28.93
CA ILE A 102 3.00 -22.21 -29.97
C ILE A 102 4.52 -22.35 -29.80
N GLN A 103 5.04 -22.10 -28.59
CA GLN A 103 6.48 -22.20 -28.34
C GLN A 103 7.04 -23.61 -28.58
N GLU A 104 6.35 -24.64 -28.09
CA GLU A 104 6.73 -26.04 -28.30
C GLU A 104 6.74 -26.41 -29.79
N SER A 105 5.76 -25.92 -30.55
CA SER A 105 5.67 -26.16 -31.99
C SER A 105 6.82 -25.49 -32.74
N ILE A 106 7.14 -24.23 -32.38
CA ILE A 106 8.29 -23.53 -32.96
C ILE A 106 9.60 -24.23 -32.61
N LYS A 107 9.78 -24.67 -31.36
CA LYS A 107 10.96 -25.44 -30.94
C LYS A 107 11.11 -26.73 -31.76
N LYS A 108 10.00 -27.45 -31.97
CA LYS A 108 9.99 -28.71 -32.72
C LYS A 108 10.31 -28.50 -34.21
N SER A 109 9.78 -27.43 -34.81
CA SER A 109 9.96 -27.16 -36.24
C SER A 109 11.27 -26.46 -36.59
N PHE A 110 11.76 -25.57 -35.72
CA PHE A 110 12.86 -24.63 -36.02
C PHE A 110 13.99 -24.63 -34.98
N GLY A 111 13.96 -25.57 -34.02
CA GLY A 111 14.99 -25.69 -33.00
C GLY A 111 15.09 -24.50 -32.05
N ASP A 112 16.24 -24.35 -31.38
CA ASP A 112 16.49 -23.23 -30.46
C ASP A 112 16.55 -21.89 -31.16
N ALA A 113 17.11 -21.84 -32.37
CA ALA A 113 17.18 -20.62 -33.17
C ALA A 113 15.78 -20.06 -33.48
N GLY A 114 14.82 -20.92 -33.83
CA GLY A 114 13.42 -20.54 -34.04
C GLY A 114 12.75 -19.97 -32.78
N SER A 115 12.90 -20.67 -31.66
CA SER A 115 12.36 -20.17 -30.38
C SER A 115 13.01 -18.84 -29.96
N ASN A 116 14.34 -18.72 -30.12
CA ASN A 116 15.09 -17.50 -29.83
C ASN A 116 14.63 -16.32 -30.69
N LEU A 117 14.44 -16.55 -31.99
CA LEU A 117 13.94 -15.55 -32.92
C LEU A 117 12.53 -15.10 -32.56
N TYR A 118 11.62 -16.05 -32.31
CA TYR A 118 10.24 -15.73 -31.92
C TYR A 118 10.22 -14.87 -30.66
N VAL A 119 10.92 -15.31 -29.59
CA VAL A 119 10.95 -14.59 -28.31
C VAL A 119 11.50 -13.18 -28.52
N SER A 120 12.64 -13.05 -29.21
CA SER A 120 13.29 -11.75 -29.42
C SER A 120 12.44 -10.81 -30.27
N THR A 121 11.77 -11.32 -31.31
CA THR A 121 10.88 -10.53 -32.18
C THR A 121 9.65 -10.06 -31.41
N ALA A 122 9.01 -10.95 -30.66
CA ALA A 122 7.86 -10.62 -29.81
C ALA A 122 8.25 -9.59 -28.74
N PHE A 123 9.42 -9.72 -28.12
CA PHE A 123 9.97 -8.70 -27.21
C PHE A 123 10.13 -7.34 -27.89
N VAL A 124 10.74 -7.28 -29.07
CA VAL A 124 10.93 -6.00 -29.79
C VAL A 124 9.59 -5.34 -30.07
N VAL A 125 8.60 -6.08 -30.58
CA VAL A 125 7.28 -5.53 -30.91
C VAL A 125 6.55 -5.07 -29.64
N VAL A 126 6.45 -5.92 -28.62
CA VAL A 126 5.70 -5.61 -27.38
C VAL A 126 6.36 -4.45 -26.62
N LEU A 127 7.69 -4.46 -26.49
CA LEU A 127 8.41 -3.38 -25.79
C LEU A 127 8.38 -2.07 -26.58
N ALA A 128 8.33 -2.10 -27.92
CA ALA A 128 8.21 -0.88 -28.73
C ALA A 128 6.87 -0.20 -28.45
N ILE A 129 5.79 -0.98 -28.49
CA ILE A 129 4.43 -0.49 -28.30
C ILE A 129 4.23 -0.01 -26.86
N VAL A 130 4.47 -0.90 -25.87
CA VAL A 130 4.17 -0.59 -24.47
C VAL A 130 5.20 0.40 -23.91
N GLY A 131 6.49 0.22 -24.20
CA GLY A 131 7.56 1.09 -23.71
C GLY A 131 7.47 2.49 -24.29
N GLY A 132 7.20 2.61 -25.59
CA GLY A 132 6.98 3.90 -26.25
C GLY A 132 5.76 4.63 -25.70
N TYR A 133 4.65 3.92 -25.47
CA TYR A 133 3.44 4.49 -24.88
C TYR A 133 3.68 4.99 -23.44
N VAL A 134 4.31 4.17 -22.61
CA VAL A 134 4.64 4.52 -21.21
C VAL A 134 5.57 5.72 -21.12
N LEU A 135 6.60 5.78 -21.98
CA LEU A 135 7.54 6.89 -21.99
C LEU A 135 6.87 8.19 -22.45
N ARG A 136 5.98 8.10 -23.45
CA ARG A 136 5.16 9.24 -23.90
C ARG A 136 4.24 9.74 -22.77
N ASP A 137 3.62 8.84 -22.03
CA ASP A 137 2.75 9.19 -20.90
C ASP A 137 3.53 9.85 -19.75
N ALA A 138 4.70 9.28 -19.40
CA ALA A 138 5.61 9.87 -18.42
C ALA A 138 6.04 11.30 -18.82
N TRP A 139 6.37 11.51 -20.09
CA TRP A 139 6.78 12.81 -20.61
C TRP A 139 5.64 13.83 -20.60
N ARG A 140 4.41 13.39 -20.91
CA ARG A 140 3.22 14.24 -20.84
C ARG A 140 2.97 14.74 -19.42
N ILE A 141 2.98 13.85 -18.43
CA ILE A 141 2.77 14.20 -17.01
C ILE A 141 3.85 15.16 -16.51
N TYR A 142 5.10 14.93 -16.92
CA TYR A 142 6.21 15.83 -16.59
C TYR A 142 5.98 17.24 -17.14
N ARG A 143 5.50 17.36 -18.39
CA ARG A 143 5.24 18.66 -19.04
C ARG A 143 3.98 19.37 -18.57
N SER A 144 2.92 18.65 -18.20
CA SER A 144 1.65 19.27 -17.79
C SER A 144 1.66 19.85 -16.38
N GLY A 145 2.64 19.46 -15.54
CA GLY A 145 2.66 19.88 -14.13
C GLY A 145 1.58 19.21 -13.26
N GLU A 146 0.71 18.38 -13.83
CA GLU A 146 -0.37 17.65 -13.16
C GLU A 146 0.15 16.40 -12.42
N GLN A 147 1.18 16.57 -11.59
CA GLN A 147 1.84 15.45 -10.88
C GLN A 147 0.93 14.76 -9.83
N HIS A 148 -0.21 15.37 -9.50
CA HIS A 148 -1.16 14.92 -8.48
C HIS A 148 -2.61 14.80 -8.99
N ALA A 149 -2.86 14.87 -10.30
CA ALA A 149 -4.21 14.72 -10.83
C ALA A 149 -4.68 13.26 -10.76
N GLU A 150 -5.94 13.04 -10.36
CA GLU A 150 -6.54 11.70 -10.31
C GLU A 150 -6.66 11.10 -11.72
N GLU A 151 -6.40 9.80 -11.83
CA GLU A 151 -6.47 9.06 -13.09
C GLU A 151 -7.92 8.94 -13.57
N LYS A 152 -8.24 9.62 -14.67
CA LYS A 152 -9.57 9.58 -15.28
C LYS A 152 -9.80 8.27 -16.03
N VAL A 153 -10.99 7.70 -15.87
CA VAL A 153 -11.43 6.52 -16.65
C VAL A 153 -11.50 6.88 -18.14
N THR A 154 -10.90 6.04 -18.98
CA THR A 154 -10.86 6.28 -20.43
C THR A 154 -12.25 6.19 -21.06
N LYS A 155 -12.42 6.82 -22.24
CA LYS A 155 -13.66 6.69 -23.03
C LYS A 155 -13.96 5.23 -23.38
N LEU A 156 -12.92 4.47 -23.71
CA LEU A 156 -13.03 3.04 -24.02
C LEU A 156 -13.53 2.24 -22.81
N ALA A 157 -12.98 2.51 -21.62
CA ALA A 157 -13.42 1.84 -20.39
C ALA A 157 -14.87 2.17 -20.04
N ARG A 158 -15.31 3.42 -20.19
CA ARG A 158 -16.72 3.78 -20.01
C ARG A 158 -17.65 3.06 -20.98
N TRP A 159 -17.24 2.94 -22.24
CA TRP A 159 -17.99 2.17 -23.23
C TRP A 159 -18.08 0.69 -22.85
N VAL A 160 -16.95 0.06 -22.49
CA VAL A 160 -16.92 -1.34 -22.02
C VAL A 160 -17.81 -1.55 -20.79
N GLN A 161 -17.76 -0.64 -19.82
CA GLN A 161 -18.59 -0.68 -18.61
C GLN A 161 -20.09 -0.46 -18.90
N SER A 162 -20.43 0.16 -20.02
CA SER A 162 -21.82 0.34 -20.46
C SER A 162 -22.42 -0.90 -21.16
N LEU A 163 -21.58 -1.87 -21.56
CA LEU A 163 -22.05 -3.09 -22.21
C LEU A 163 -22.77 -4.00 -21.21
N HIS A 164 -24.05 -4.25 -21.46
CA HIS A 164 -24.88 -5.12 -20.63
C HIS A 164 -25.16 -6.43 -21.38
N ILE A 165 -24.52 -7.52 -20.94
CA ILE A 165 -24.76 -8.87 -21.48
C ILE A 165 -25.43 -9.73 -20.40
N PRO A 166 -26.71 -10.10 -20.57
CA PRO A 166 -27.46 -10.89 -19.58
C PRO A 166 -26.71 -12.17 -19.16
N GLY A 167 -26.77 -12.50 -17.87
CA GLY A 167 -26.16 -13.72 -17.30
C GLY A 167 -24.64 -13.68 -17.10
N THR A 168 -23.94 -12.64 -17.54
CA THR A 168 -22.46 -12.58 -17.47
C THR A 168 -21.92 -11.39 -16.68
N MET A 169 -22.79 -10.56 -16.12
CA MET A 169 -22.42 -9.32 -15.41
C MET A 169 -21.87 -9.61 -14.02
N MET A 170 -20.68 -9.09 -13.71
CA MET A 170 -20.04 -9.27 -12.41
C MET A 170 -19.54 -7.94 -11.87
N TYR A 171 -19.84 -7.66 -10.60
CA TYR A 171 -19.30 -6.49 -9.90
C TYR A 171 -17.85 -6.72 -9.49
N PHE A 172 -16.97 -5.78 -9.83
CA PHE A 172 -15.56 -5.77 -9.48
C PHE A 172 -15.22 -4.56 -8.60
N PRO A 173 -14.77 -4.77 -7.35
CA PRO A 173 -14.40 -3.70 -6.42
C PRO A 173 -13.38 -2.69 -6.97
N SER A 174 -12.41 -3.14 -7.76
CA SER A 174 -11.38 -2.26 -8.36
C SER A 174 -11.95 -1.31 -9.42
N LEU A 175 -13.00 -1.72 -10.12
CA LEU A 175 -13.64 -0.94 -11.18
C LEU A 175 -14.77 -0.07 -10.64
N LYS A 176 -15.26 -0.38 -9.42
CA LYS A 176 -16.52 0.15 -8.87
C LYS A 176 -17.73 -0.02 -9.81
N ALA A 177 -17.66 -0.94 -10.76
CA ALA A 177 -18.64 -1.14 -11.82
C ALA A 177 -18.95 -2.62 -12.01
N LYS A 178 -20.11 -2.91 -12.62
CA LYS A 178 -20.42 -4.24 -13.16
C LYS A 178 -19.90 -4.32 -14.58
N VAL A 179 -19.10 -5.32 -14.88
CA VAL A 179 -18.60 -5.59 -16.24
C VAL A 179 -18.91 -7.05 -16.61
N SER A 180 -19.23 -7.29 -17.88
CA SER A 180 -19.43 -8.66 -18.36
C SER A 180 -18.10 -9.43 -18.32
N VAL A 181 -18.13 -10.63 -17.74
CA VAL A 181 -17.00 -11.57 -17.73
C VAL A 181 -16.55 -11.92 -19.15
N LEU A 182 -17.43 -11.88 -20.15
CA LEU A 182 -17.04 -12.16 -21.54
C LEU A 182 -16.05 -11.13 -22.09
N VAL A 183 -16.08 -9.89 -21.58
CA VAL A 183 -15.11 -8.86 -22.00
C VAL A 183 -13.73 -9.09 -21.36
N THR A 184 -13.68 -9.75 -20.20
CA THR A 184 -12.41 -10.04 -19.53
C THR A 184 -11.72 -11.27 -20.12
N VAL A 185 -12.46 -12.20 -20.74
CA VAL A 185 -11.90 -13.44 -21.33
C VAL A 185 -10.82 -13.19 -22.39
N PRO A 186 -11.01 -12.35 -23.43
CA PRO A 186 -9.95 -12.07 -24.40
C PRO A 186 -8.72 -11.42 -23.78
N ILE A 187 -8.92 -10.56 -22.78
CA ILE A 187 -7.84 -9.87 -22.06
C ILE A 187 -7.01 -10.88 -21.28
N GLY A 188 -7.66 -11.76 -20.51
CA GLY A 188 -6.99 -12.82 -19.76
C GLY A 188 -6.26 -13.77 -20.70
N PHE A 189 -6.93 -14.26 -21.76
CA PHE A 189 -6.31 -15.13 -22.76
C PHE A 189 -5.05 -14.51 -23.39
N ALA A 190 -5.11 -13.26 -23.85
CA ALA A 190 -3.95 -12.57 -24.42
C ALA A 190 -2.82 -12.37 -23.40
N THR A 191 -3.17 -12.07 -22.15
CA THR A 191 -2.23 -11.95 -21.02
C THR A 191 -1.51 -13.27 -20.78
N GLY A 192 -2.24 -14.38 -20.73
CA GLY A 192 -1.70 -15.73 -20.57
C GLY A 192 -0.86 -16.19 -21.76
N MET A 193 -1.30 -15.93 -22.99
CA MET A 193 -0.56 -16.29 -24.20
C MET A 193 0.80 -15.61 -24.25
N LEU A 194 0.88 -14.30 -23.99
CA LEU A 194 2.17 -13.60 -23.91
C LEU A 194 3.00 -14.03 -22.69
N ALA A 195 2.37 -14.38 -21.58
CA ALA A 195 3.09 -14.97 -20.45
C ALA A 195 3.74 -16.29 -20.87
N ALA A 196 3.05 -17.19 -21.54
CA ALA A 196 3.63 -18.45 -21.98
C ALA A 196 4.66 -18.29 -23.09
N THR A 197 4.54 -17.30 -23.98
CA THR A 197 5.44 -17.21 -25.13
C THR A 197 6.70 -16.37 -24.89
N ILE A 198 6.63 -15.36 -24.01
CA ILE A 198 7.77 -14.47 -23.72
C ILE A 198 8.01 -14.23 -22.21
N ALA A 199 7.16 -14.74 -21.32
CA ALA A 199 7.14 -14.51 -19.87
C ALA A 199 6.68 -13.10 -19.43
N VAL A 200 5.95 -12.38 -20.28
CA VAL A 200 5.66 -10.94 -20.11
C VAL A 200 4.15 -10.63 -20.10
N GLY A 201 3.31 -11.49 -19.49
CA GLY A 201 1.84 -11.33 -19.53
C GLY A 201 1.32 -9.98 -19.01
N GLY A 202 1.83 -9.50 -17.88
CA GLY A 202 1.34 -8.26 -17.24
C GLY A 202 1.52 -6.98 -18.04
N PHE A 203 2.29 -7.01 -19.13
CA PHE A 203 2.39 -5.87 -20.06
C PHE A 203 1.16 -5.71 -20.95
N VAL A 204 0.35 -6.75 -21.05
CA VAL A 204 -1.01 -6.66 -21.60
C VAL A 204 -2.03 -6.60 -20.47
N GLY A 205 -1.87 -7.41 -19.42
CA GLY A 205 -2.80 -7.46 -18.29
C GLY A 205 -3.02 -6.09 -17.62
N VAL A 206 -1.94 -5.41 -17.21
CA VAL A 206 -2.02 -4.12 -16.51
C VAL A 206 -2.62 -3.02 -17.38
N PRO A 207 -2.11 -2.74 -18.61
CA PRO A 207 -2.70 -1.72 -19.47
C PRO A 207 -4.14 -2.04 -19.88
N SER A 208 -4.50 -3.31 -20.07
CA SER A 208 -5.89 -3.67 -20.40
C SER A 208 -6.83 -3.40 -19.24
N MET A 209 -6.44 -3.76 -18.01
CA MET A 209 -7.22 -3.41 -16.82
C MET A 209 -7.37 -1.89 -16.67
N MET A 210 -6.31 -1.13 -16.92
CA MET A 210 -6.34 0.33 -16.82
C MET A 210 -7.19 1.00 -17.91
N TYR A 211 -6.91 0.71 -19.18
CA TYR A 211 -7.44 1.45 -20.31
C TYR A 211 -8.69 0.85 -20.93
N ILE A 212 -8.93 -0.46 -20.76
CA ILE A 212 -10.10 -1.17 -21.30
C ILE A 212 -11.14 -1.41 -20.20
N LEU A 213 -10.73 -1.79 -18.99
CA LEU A 213 -11.67 -2.04 -17.89
C LEU A 213 -11.89 -0.83 -16.98
N GLY A 214 -10.94 0.10 -16.91
CA GLY A 214 -11.02 1.31 -16.09
C GLY A 214 -10.54 1.14 -14.66
N ALA A 215 -9.69 0.15 -14.37
CA ALA A 215 -9.08 -0.02 -13.06
C ALA A 215 -8.03 1.06 -12.79
N PRO A 216 -7.94 1.64 -11.58
CA PRO A 216 -6.83 2.52 -11.21
C PRO A 216 -5.48 1.82 -11.38
N SER A 217 -4.43 2.53 -11.81
CA SER A 217 -3.09 1.97 -12.04
C SER A 217 -2.58 1.13 -10.86
N LEU A 218 -2.77 1.64 -9.64
CA LEU A 218 -2.35 0.97 -8.42
C LEU A 218 -3.05 -0.38 -8.22
N MET A 219 -4.36 -0.44 -8.50
CA MET A 219 -5.16 -1.65 -8.36
C MET A 219 -4.94 -2.62 -9.51
N ALA A 220 -4.74 -2.13 -10.73
CA ALA A 220 -4.39 -2.93 -11.90
C ALA A 220 -3.05 -3.66 -11.69
N SER A 221 -2.01 -2.92 -11.27
CA SER A 221 -0.69 -3.47 -10.94
C SER A 221 -0.76 -4.51 -9.81
N ALA A 222 -1.56 -4.24 -8.78
CA ALA A 222 -1.72 -5.15 -7.66
C ALA A 222 -2.52 -6.42 -8.02
N THR A 223 -3.59 -6.26 -8.81
CA THR A 223 -4.46 -7.35 -9.28
C THR A 223 -3.73 -8.25 -10.28
N GLU A 224 -2.83 -7.70 -11.09
CA GLU A 224 -1.94 -8.47 -11.96
C GLU A 224 -1.10 -9.49 -11.19
N LEU A 225 -0.75 -9.24 -9.92
CA LEU A 225 -0.01 -10.23 -9.12
C LEU A 225 -0.83 -11.49 -8.85
N VAL A 226 -2.16 -11.39 -8.78
CA VAL A 226 -3.05 -12.55 -8.66
C VAL A 226 -3.07 -13.33 -9.97
N ILE A 227 -3.20 -12.64 -11.10
CA ILE A 227 -3.17 -13.24 -12.44
C ILE A 227 -1.83 -13.95 -12.67
N ALA A 228 -0.72 -13.26 -12.35
CA ALA A 228 0.64 -13.77 -12.44
C ALA A 228 0.92 -14.99 -11.55
N PHE A 229 0.28 -15.09 -10.39
CA PHE A 229 0.34 -16.28 -9.57
C PHE A 229 -0.36 -17.46 -10.26
N ILE A 230 -1.61 -17.26 -10.72
CA ILE A 230 -2.42 -18.31 -11.36
C ILE A 230 -1.73 -18.83 -12.63
N MET A 231 -1.45 -17.96 -13.60
CA MET A 231 -0.80 -18.33 -14.85
C MET A 231 0.65 -18.81 -14.64
N GLY A 232 1.28 -18.36 -13.55
CA GLY A 232 2.61 -18.80 -13.15
C GLY A 232 2.62 -20.25 -12.68
N VAL A 233 1.64 -20.66 -11.87
CA VAL A 233 1.49 -22.07 -11.44
C VAL A 233 1.21 -22.96 -12.64
N GLY A 234 0.19 -22.64 -13.44
CA GLY A 234 -0.20 -23.45 -14.59
C GLY A 234 0.88 -23.53 -15.68
N GLY A 235 1.52 -22.40 -15.99
CA GLY A 235 2.63 -22.36 -16.95
C GLY A 235 3.87 -23.10 -16.47
N THR A 236 4.18 -23.06 -15.16
CA THR A 236 5.27 -23.85 -14.59
C THR A 236 5.00 -25.34 -14.74
N ILE A 237 3.79 -25.79 -14.38
CA ILE A 237 3.40 -27.19 -14.50
C ILE A 237 3.46 -27.64 -15.96
N LYS A 238 2.87 -26.87 -16.89
CA LYS A 238 2.88 -27.20 -18.33
C LYS A 238 4.29 -27.33 -18.89
N TYR A 239 5.17 -26.35 -18.65
CA TYR A 239 6.53 -26.38 -19.18
C TYR A 239 7.44 -27.37 -18.46
N ALA A 240 7.21 -27.63 -17.17
CA ALA A 240 7.93 -28.66 -16.43
C ALA A 240 7.60 -30.06 -17.00
N TRP A 241 6.33 -30.31 -17.32
CA TRP A 241 5.90 -31.55 -17.98
C TRP A 241 6.57 -31.75 -19.35
N SER A 242 6.79 -30.66 -20.07
CA SER A 242 7.49 -30.66 -21.35
C SER A 242 9.02 -30.64 -21.23
N GLY A 243 9.57 -30.63 -20.01
CA GLY A 243 11.01 -30.69 -19.77
C GLY A 243 11.77 -29.38 -19.99
N TYR A 244 11.10 -28.23 -20.08
CA TYR A 244 11.76 -26.94 -20.42
C TYR A 244 12.11 -26.06 -19.21
N VAL A 245 11.69 -26.41 -17.99
CA VAL A 245 11.97 -25.61 -16.79
C VAL A 245 13.36 -25.95 -16.23
N ASP A 246 14.29 -25.00 -16.27
CA ASP A 246 15.55 -25.10 -15.52
C ASP A 246 15.34 -24.55 -14.09
N ILE A 247 15.11 -25.46 -13.15
CA ILE A 247 14.88 -25.11 -11.75
C ILE A 247 16.10 -24.40 -11.12
N ARG A 248 17.32 -24.65 -11.61
CA ARG A 248 18.55 -24.05 -11.08
C ARG A 248 18.55 -22.55 -11.39
N LEU A 249 18.27 -22.18 -12.65
CA LEU A 249 18.09 -20.78 -13.05
C LEU A 249 16.99 -20.11 -12.23
N ALA A 250 15.83 -20.77 -12.12
CA ALA A 250 14.68 -20.22 -11.41
C ALA A 250 15.01 -19.93 -9.94
N MET A 251 15.65 -20.87 -9.23
CA MET A 251 15.97 -20.73 -7.81
C MET A 251 17.06 -19.68 -7.54
N ILE A 252 18.09 -19.60 -8.38
CA ILE A 252 19.15 -18.58 -8.24
C ILE A 252 18.58 -17.18 -8.45
N ILE A 253 17.78 -16.99 -9.51
CA ILE A 253 17.13 -15.71 -9.79
C ILE A 253 16.14 -15.36 -8.68
N LEU A 254 15.37 -16.34 -8.19
CA LEU A 254 14.45 -16.16 -7.06
C LEU A 254 15.19 -15.69 -5.81
N ALA A 255 16.32 -16.31 -5.45
CA ALA A 255 17.12 -15.93 -4.30
C ALA A 255 17.56 -14.46 -4.35
N GLY A 256 18.20 -14.01 -5.44
CA GLY A 256 18.63 -12.61 -5.57
C GLY A 256 17.44 -11.63 -5.57
N SER A 257 16.37 -11.98 -6.26
CA SER A 257 15.23 -11.10 -6.44
C SER A 257 14.36 -10.86 -5.21
N LEU A 258 14.32 -11.78 -4.24
CA LEU A 258 13.56 -11.59 -3.00
C LEU A 258 14.10 -10.40 -2.20
N PHE A 259 15.43 -10.21 -2.19
CA PHE A 259 16.06 -9.01 -1.62
C PHE A 259 15.77 -7.76 -2.45
N GLY A 260 15.89 -7.87 -3.78
CA GLY A 260 15.60 -6.78 -4.70
C GLY A 260 14.18 -6.22 -4.53
N ILE A 261 13.18 -7.09 -4.42
CA ILE A 261 11.77 -6.69 -4.27
C ILE A 261 11.55 -5.78 -3.07
N GLN A 262 12.23 -6.05 -1.95
CA GLN A 262 12.09 -5.23 -0.74
C GLN A 262 12.61 -3.81 -0.97
N LEU A 263 13.79 -3.67 -1.59
CA LEU A 263 14.36 -2.37 -1.94
C LEU A 263 13.50 -1.63 -2.97
N GLY A 264 13.02 -2.34 -4.00
CA GLY A 264 12.11 -1.77 -5.00
C GLY A 264 10.81 -1.25 -4.39
N ALA A 265 10.20 -2.02 -3.48
CA ALA A 265 8.97 -1.61 -2.81
C ALA A 265 9.18 -0.36 -1.94
N ILE A 266 10.29 -0.28 -1.20
CA ILE A 266 10.66 0.93 -0.43
C ILE A 266 10.91 2.11 -1.38
N GLY A 267 11.52 1.88 -2.55
CA GLY A 267 11.69 2.89 -3.59
C GLY A 267 10.39 3.63 -3.92
N THR A 268 9.28 2.90 -4.06
CA THR A 268 7.99 3.50 -4.43
C THR A 268 7.40 4.44 -3.38
N THR A 269 7.80 4.34 -2.11
CA THR A 269 7.25 5.19 -1.05
C THR A 269 7.87 6.58 -0.99
N TYR A 270 9.07 6.75 -1.56
CA TYR A 270 9.83 8.02 -1.53
C TYR A 270 9.95 8.68 -2.92
N VAL A 271 9.46 8.02 -3.98
CA VAL A 271 9.65 8.47 -5.36
C VAL A 271 8.33 8.91 -5.97
N LYS A 272 8.37 10.02 -6.73
CA LYS A 272 7.20 10.60 -7.40
C LYS A 272 6.60 9.59 -8.41
N PRO A 273 5.26 9.48 -8.55
CA PRO A 273 4.62 8.48 -9.40
C PRO A 273 5.10 8.48 -10.87
N TYR A 274 5.38 9.64 -11.46
CA TYR A 274 5.84 9.72 -12.85
C TYR A 274 7.23 9.11 -13.06
N MET A 275 8.10 9.13 -12.04
CA MET A 275 9.45 8.54 -12.12
C MET A 275 9.39 7.01 -12.26
N VAL A 276 8.34 6.37 -11.74
CA VAL A 276 8.10 4.94 -11.96
C VAL A 276 7.91 4.65 -13.45
N LYS A 277 7.13 5.49 -14.14
CA LYS A 277 6.92 5.38 -15.60
C LYS A 277 8.20 5.67 -16.39
N VAL A 278 9.03 6.63 -15.94
CA VAL A 278 10.35 6.93 -16.56
C VAL A 278 11.29 5.74 -16.45
N VAL A 279 11.46 5.15 -15.26
CA VAL A 279 12.31 3.96 -15.04
C VAL A 279 11.84 2.81 -15.91
N MET A 280 10.54 2.52 -15.90
CA MET A 280 9.95 1.46 -16.70
C MET A 280 10.24 1.66 -18.20
N GLY A 281 9.87 2.82 -18.75
CA GLY A 281 10.07 3.14 -20.16
C GLY A 281 11.53 3.07 -20.59
N ALA A 282 12.45 3.63 -19.78
CA ALA A 282 13.88 3.60 -20.08
C ALA A 282 14.44 2.18 -20.17
N ILE A 283 14.20 1.33 -19.16
CA ILE A 283 14.68 -0.05 -19.17
C ILE A 283 14.09 -0.82 -20.36
N MET A 284 12.79 -0.63 -20.65
CA MET A 284 12.13 -1.31 -21.78
C MET A 284 12.76 -0.96 -23.13
N ILE A 285 13.06 0.31 -23.39
CA ILE A 285 13.66 0.74 -24.66
C ILE A 285 15.09 0.22 -24.81
N ILE A 286 15.87 0.20 -23.72
CA ILE A 286 17.24 -0.35 -23.77
C ILE A 286 17.21 -1.87 -23.98
N VAL A 287 16.31 -2.59 -23.30
CA VAL A 287 16.10 -4.04 -23.49
C VAL A 287 15.63 -4.35 -24.92
N LEU A 288 14.74 -3.53 -25.48
CA LEU A 288 14.33 -3.62 -26.88
C LEU A 288 15.54 -3.53 -27.80
N ALA A 289 16.41 -2.54 -27.61
CA ALA A 289 17.62 -2.38 -28.43
C ALA A 289 18.52 -3.62 -28.33
N SER A 290 18.72 -4.16 -27.13
CA SER A 290 19.47 -5.41 -26.93
C SER A 290 18.86 -6.57 -27.74
N ARG A 291 17.54 -6.77 -27.72
CA ARG A 291 16.89 -7.84 -28.51
C ARG A 291 16.93 -7.59 -30.00
N ALA A 292 16.74 -6.36 -30.45
CA ALA A 292 16.80 -6.01 -31.87
C ALA A 292 18.18 -6.31 -32.49
N ILE A 293 19.26 -6.03 -31.76
CA ILE A 293 20.65 -6.24 -32.21
C ILE A 293 20.96 -7.72 -32.51
N VAL A 294 20.36 -8.67 -31.77
CA VAL A 294 20.65 -10.10 -31.92
C VAL A 294 19.74 -10.82 -32.92
N ILE A 295 18.64 -10.21 -33.37
CA ILE A 295 17.71 -10.80 -34.35
C ILE A 295 18.41 -11.24 -35.66
N PRO A 296 19.31 -10.45 -36.28
CA PRO A 296 20.01 -10.86 -37.49
C PRO A 296 20.80 -12.17 -37.30
N VAL A 297 21.35 -12.40 -36.10
CA VAL A 297 22.07 -13.64 -35.81
C VAL A 297 21.13 -14.84 -35.87
N TYR A 298 19.94 -14.74 -35.28
CA TYR A 298 18.96 -15.83 -35.34
C TYR A 298 18.38 -16.04 -36.74
N LEU A 299 18.22 -14.97 -37.54
CA LEU A 299 17.83 -15.09 -38.96
C LEU A 299 18.91 -15.82 -39.77
N SER A 300 20.19 -15.54 -39.50
CA SER A 300 21.31 -16.25 -40.10
C SER A 300 21.38 -17.71 -39.66
N ASP A 301 21.17 -17.99 -38.36
CA ASP A 301 21.18 -19.36 -37.81
C ASP A 301 20.05 -20.23 -38.43
N LEU A 302 18.96 -19.61 -38.87
CA LEU A 302 17.84 -20.27 -39.56
C LEU A 302 17.97 -20.28 -41.10
N GLY A 303 19.04 -19.72 -41.66
CA GLY A 303 19.25 -19.64 -43.11
C GLY A 303 18.29 -18.69 -43.84
N MET A 304 17.63 -17.76 -43.14
CA MET A 304 16.73 -16.77 -43.74
C MET A 304 17.45 -15.57 -44.35
N ILE A 305 18.71 -15.34 -43.96
CA ILE A 305 19.61 -14.36 -44.54
C ILE A 305 20.96 -15.02 -44.86
N ALA A 306 21.81 -14.32 -45.61
CA ALA A 306 23.15 -14.81 -45.91
C ALA A 306 23.92 -15.19 -44.63
N PRO A 307 24.67 -16.31 -44.60
CA PRO A 307 25.41 -16.75 -43.43
C PRO A 307 26.35 -15.66 -42.92
N MET A 308 26.17 -15.28 -41.66
CA MET A 308 27.02 -14.31 -41.02
C MET A 308 28.36 -14.93 -40.63
N ALA A 309 29.45 -14.17 -40.82
CA ALA A 309 30.74 -14.55 -40.29
C ALA A 309 30.67 -14.73 -38.77
N ALA A 310 31.34 -15.76 -38.25
CA ALA A 310 31.29 -16.12 -36.83
C ALA A 310 31.69 -14.95 -35.91
N GLU A 311 32.68 -14.16 -36.33
CA GLU A 311 33.11 -12.97 -35.59
C GLU A 311 32.03 -11.88 -35.53
N THR A 312 31.31 -11.65 -36.63
CA THR A 312 30.20 -10.68 -36.66
C THR A 312 29.05 -11.14 -35.78
N ALA A 313 28.70 -12.42 -35.81
CA ALA A 313 27.66 -12.99 -34.96
C ALA A 313 28.04 -12.90 -33.46
N LYS A 314 29.30 -13.18 -33.13
CA LYS A 314 29.85 -13.04 -31.77
C LYS A 314 29.86 -11.59 -31.30
N LEU A 315 30.25 -10.66 -32.16
CA LEU A 315 30.22 -9.23 -31.89
C LEU A 315 28.79 -8.77 -31.56
N LEU A 316 27.80 -9.11 -32.39
CA LEU A 316 26.39 -8.74 -32.14
C LEU A 316 25.86 -9.34 -30.83
N LYS A 317 26.18 -10.59 -30.52
CA LYS A 317 25.82 -11.24 -29.25
C LYS A 317 26.43 -10.50 -28.05
N ASN A 318 27.71 -10.13 -28.12
CA ASN A 318 28.41 -9.40 -27.06
C ASN A 318 27.86 -7.97 -26.89
N VAL A 319 27.58 -7.27 -27.98
CA VAL A 319 26.96 -5.94 -27.94
C VAL A 319 25.56 -6.03 -27.33
N SER A 320 24.75 -7.02 -27.74
CA SER A 320 23.43 -7.28 -27.17
C SER A 320 23.49 -7.53 -25.65
N PHE A 321 24.45 -8.33 -25.19
CA PHE A 321 24.70 -8.58 -23.77
C PHE A 321 25.13 -7.29 -23.04
N GLY A 322 26.06 -6.51 -23.60
CA GLY A 322 26.49 -5.23 -23.04
C GLY A 322 25.34 -4.23 -22.87
N VAL A 323 24.47 -4.12 -23.88
CA VAL A 323 23.25 -3.29 -23.81
C VAL A 323 22.28 -3.78 -22.73
N MET A 324 22.17 -5.11 -22.52
CA MET A 324 21.36 -5.68 -21.45
C MET A 324 21.90 -5.30 -20.05
N VAL A 325 23.21 -5.43 -19.85
CA VAL A 325 23.89 -5.02 -18.60
C VAL A 325 23.71 -3.53 -18.37
N LEU A 326 23.82 -2.71 -19.41
CA LEU A 326 23.54 -1.27 -19.35
C LEU A 326 22.09 -1.00 -18.92
N ALA A 327 21.10 -1.72 -19.46
CA ALA A 327 19.69 -1.56 -19.07
C ALA A 327 19.48 -1.79 -17.57
N LEU A 328 20.09 -2.86 -17.05
CA LEU A 328 20.04 -3.22 -15.62
C LEU A 328 20.74 -2.17 -14.75
N ALA A 329 21.94 -1.73 -15.15
CA ALA A 329 22.70 -0.70 -14.43
C ALA A 329 21.96 0.64 -14.41
N VAL A 330 21.42 1.09 -15.55
CA VAL A 330 20.61 2.31 -15.67
C VAL A 330 19.37 2.21 -14.79
N GLY A 331 18.65 1.08 -14.84
CA GLY A 331 17.49 0.84 -13.99
C GLY A 331 17.80 0.94 -12.51
N ALA A 332 18.83 0.21 -12.04
CA ALA A 332 19.28 0.24 -10.65
C ALA A 332 19.74 1.65 -10.23
N PHE A 333 20.51 2.34 -11.08
CA PHE A 333 20.99 3.69 -10.82
C PHE A 333 19.85 4.69 -10.66
N ILE A 334 18.88 4.70 -11.58
CA ILE A 334 17.74 5.63 -11.50
C ILE A 334 16.91 5.34 -10.24
N ILE A 335 16.63 4.07 -9.92
CA ILE A 335 15.87 3.69 -8.73
C ILE A 335 16.60 4.14 -7.45
N LEU A 336 17.89 3.82 -7.31
CA LEU A 336 18.69 4.17 -6.14
C LEU A 336 18.85 5.68 -6.00
N ARG A 337 19.13 6.40 -7.10
CA ARG A 337 19.23 7.87 -7.09
C ARG A 337 17.91 8.51 -6.71
N ALA A 338 16.79 8.05 -7.26
CA ALA A 338 15.46 8.56 -6.95
C ALA A 338 15.12 8.31 -5.48
N LEU A 339 15.45 7.13 -4.94
CA LEU A 339 15.28 6.81 -3.53
C LEU A 339 16.14 7.73 -2.63
N ILE A 340 17.43 7.90 -2.94
CA ILE A 340 18.33 8.76 -2.16
C ILE A 340 17.87 10.23 -2.21
N SER A 341 17.47 10.72 -3.39
CA SER A 341 16.94 12.08 -3.56
C SER A 341 15.64 12.24 -2.78
N GLY A 342 14.69 11.31 -2.91
CA GLY A 342 13.43 11.34 -2.19
C GLY A 342 13.62 11.29 -0.68
N MET A 343 14.55 10.47 -0.18
CA MET A 343 14.90 10.45 1.25
C MET A 343 15.60 11.74 1.71
N ARG A 344 16.43 12.36 0.86
CA ARG A 344 17.09 13.64 1.17
C ARG A 344 16.11 14.79 1.15
N GLU A 345 15.23 14.87 0.16
CA GLU A 345 14.13 15.83 0.07
C GLU A 345 13.21 15.65 1.27
N HIS A 346 12.81 14.43 1.59
CA HIS A 346 12.04 14.15 2.79
C HIS A 346 12.78 14.60 4.05
N ARG A 347 14.07 14.26 4.24
CA ARG A 347 14.86 14.77 5.38
C ARG A 347 15.04 16.28 5.37
N ALA A 348 15.16 16.92 4.22
CA ALA A 348 15.32 18.36 4.07
C ALA A 348 14.00 19.10 4.35
N GLU A 349 12.86 18.57 3.90
CA GLU A 349 11.52 19.03 4.29
C GLU A 349 11.33 18.90 5.79
N LEU A 350 11.80 17.80 6.40
CA LEU A 350 11.79 17.62 7.85
C LEU A 350 12.71 18.62 8.57
N ALA A 351 13.88 18.92 8.01
CA ALA A 351 14.82 19.90 8.56
C ALA A 351 14.34 21.34 8.39
N LEU A 352 13.75 21.69 7.25
CA LEU A 352 13.12 22.99 6.98
C LEU A 352 11.87 23.17 7.85
N ALA A 353 11.07 22.12 8.05
CA ALA A 353 9.94 22.14 8.98
C ALA A 353 10.39 22.28 10.45
N ALA A 354 11.58 21.78 10.79
CA ALA A 354 12.18 21.93 12.13
C ALA A 354 12.87 23.29 12.33
N ALA A 355 13.41 23.90 11.26
CA ALA A 355 14.14 25.17 11.28
C ALA A 355 13.28 26.39 10.93
N ALA A 356 12.05 26.19 10.42
CA ALA A 356 11.14 27.28 10.16
C ALA A 356 10.81 27.99 11.49
N PRO A 357 11.05 29.33 11.60
CA PRO A 357 10.55 30.08 12.74
C PRO A 357 9.04 29.86 12.78
N ALA A 358 8.53 29.55 13.97
CA ALA A 358 7.10 29.36 14.19
C ALA A 358 6.38 30.56 13.57
N LYS A 359 5.71 30.35 12.43
CA LYS A 359 4.74 31.33 11.93
C LYS A 359 3.86 31.67 13.12
N ALA A 360 3.78 32.96 13.45
CA ALA A 360 2.99 33.46 14.55
C ALA A 360 1.66 32.71 14.56
N ALA A 361 1.44 31.96 15.63
CA ALA A 361 0.23 31.18 15.82
C ALA A 361 -0.95 32.11 15.54
N PRO A 362 -1.98 31.68 14.77
CA PRO A 362 -3.26 32.36 14.84
C PRO A 362 -3.59 32.47 16.33
N ALA A 363 -3.82 33.69 16.79
CA ALA A 363 -4.00 34.03 18.20
C ALA A 363 -5.20 33.26 18.78
N ALA A 364 -4.94 32.06 19.28
CA ALA A 364 -5.80 31.28 20.14
C ALA A 364 -4.90 30.28 20.86
N ILE A 365 -4.58 30.60 22.11
CA ILE A 365 -3.95 29.75 23.11
C ILE A 365 -4.51 28.33 22.98
N ALA A 366 -3.64 27.32 22.82
CA ALA A 366 -4.01 25.91 22.90
C ALA A 366 -4.89 25.71 24.14
N ARG A 367 -6.14 25.30 23.96
CA ARG A 367 -7.11 25.14 25.04
C ARG A 367 -6.70 23.95 25.91
N GLU A 368 -5.88 24.25 26.91
CA GLU A 368 -5.25 23.28 27.80
C GLU A 368 -6.26 22.34 28.47
N GLY A 369 -6.13 21.03 28.21
CA GLY A 369 -6.79 19.95 28.96
C GLY A 369 -8.32 19.87 28.92
N ARG A 370 -9.02 20.82 28.28
CA ARG A 370 -10.49 20.91 28.35
C ARG A 370 -11.19 19.79 27.59
N ALA A 371 -12.36 19.40 28.08
CA ALA A 371 -13.26 18.42 27.46
C ALA A 371 -14.73 18.84 27.67
N ASP A 372 -15.02 20.13 27.45
CA ASP A 372 -16.35 20.72 27.70
C ASP A 372 -17.24 20.70 26.46
N ARG A 373 -16.65 20.88 25.27
CA ARG A 373 -17.34 20.73 23.98
C ARG A 373 -16.86 19.46 23.28
N VAL A 374 -17.74 18.46 23.23
CA VAL A 374 -17.43 17.13 22.70
C VAL A 374 -18.09 16.98 21.33
N LEU A 375 -17.29 16.60 20.32
CA LEU A 375 -17.76 16.23 19.00
C LEU A 375 -17.68 14.71 18.82
N LEU A 376 -18.82 14.03 18.82
CA LEU A 376 -18.90 12.62 18.45
C LEU A 376 -18.98 12.49 16.93
N ALA A 377 -17.99 11.86 16.30
CA ALA A 377 -18.04 11.48 14.89
C ALA A 377 -18.45 10.00 14.77
N THR A 378 -19.61 9.75 14.17
CA THR A 378 -20.18 8.40 14.01
C THR A 378 -20.67 8.15 12.59
N ASP A 379 -20.50 6.93 12.12
CA ASP A 379 -21.01 6.44 10.83
C ASP A 379 -22.10 5.37 11.02
N GLY A 380 -22.58 5.20 12.26
CA GLY A 380 -23.61 4.21 12.61
C GLY A 380 -23.16 2.76 12.55
N SER A 381 -21.88 2.50 12.24
CA SER A 381 -21.34 1.14 12.20
C SER A 381 -21.15 0.57 13.60
N GLU A 382 -21.08 -0.76 13.68
CA GLU A 382 -20.71 -1.47 14.91
C GLU A 382 -19.36 -1.00 15.51
N PHE A 383 -18.46 -0.46 14.67
CA PHE A 383 -17.16 0.04 15.11
C PHE A 383 -17.22 1.42 15.76
N SER A 384 -18.26 2.21 15.45
CA SER A 384 -18.55 3.51 16.07
C SER A 384 -19.41 3.39 17.33
N ALA A 385 -20.04 2.22 17.57
CA ALA A 385 -20.97 2.01 18.68
C ALA A 385 -20.36 2.28 20.06
N GLY A 386 -19.10 1.85 20.29
CA GLY A 386 -18.38 2.15 21.52
C GLY A 386 -18.16 3.66 21.70
N ALA A 387 -17.80 4.36 20.62
CA ALA A 387 -17.63 5.82 20.65
C ALA A 387 -18.93 6.54 21.01
N THR A 388 -20.07 6.10 20.46
CA THR A 388 -21.39 6.62 20.83
C THR A 388 -21.69 6.39 22.31
N ARG A 389 -21.52 5.16 22.83
CA ARG A 389 -21.77 4.86 24.25
C ARG A 389 -20.90 5.71 25.17
N VAL A 390 -19.60 5.80 24.88
CA VAL A 390 -18.65 6.56 25.69
C VAL A 390 -18.91 8.06 25.62
N ALA A 391 -19.20 8.62 24.44
CA ALA A 391 -19.50 10.05 24.30
C ALA A 391 -20.77 10.45 25.07
N LEU A 392 -21.83 9.65 24.96
CA LEU A 392 -23.08 9.88 25.70
C LEU A 392 -22.88 9.72 27.21
N GLY A 393 -22.20 8.66 27.65
CA GLY A 393 -21.91 8.43 29.05
C GLY A 393 -21.02 9.52 29.67
N PHE A 394 -19.97 9.93 28.95
CA PHE A 394 -19.08 11.00 29.39
C PHE A 394 -19.81 12.33 29.48
N SER A 395 -20.58 12.70 28.46
CA SER A 395 -21.31 13.98 28.44
C SER A 395 -22.41 14.03 29.50
N GLY A 396 -23.14 12.93 29.70
CA GLY A 396 -24.16 12.82 30.74
C GLY A 396 -23.60 12.94 32.16
N LYS A 397 -22.49 12.25 32.48
CA LYS A 397 -21.87 12.35 33.82
C LYS A 397 -21.19 13.69 34.09
N SER A 398 -20.63 14.30 33.05
CA SER A 398 -19.71 15.41 33.20
C SER A 398 -20.36 16.77 32.92
N GLY A 399 -21.53 16.79 32.27
CA GLY A 399 -22.21 18.00 31.79
C GLY A 399 -21.56 18.61 30.53
N ALA A 400 -20.68 17.87 29.85
CA ALA A 400 -20.09 18.33 28.60
C ALA A 400 -21.16 18.50 27.51
N ARG A 401 -21.04 19.55 26.70
CA ARG A 401 -21.93 19.79 25.55
C ARG A 401 -21.56 18.85 24.43
N LEU A 402 -22.46 17.93 24.10
CA LEU A 402 -22.27 16.96 23.03
C LEU A 402 -22.88 17.44 21.72
N THR A 403 -22.06 17.46 20.68
CA THR A 403 -22.55 17.47 19.29
C THR A 403 -22.21 16.13 18.65
N ALA A 404 -23.22 15.42 18.16
CA ALA A 404 -23.04 14.21 17.38
C ALA A 404 -23.13 14.55 15.89
N MET A 405 -22.16 14.10 15.12
CA MET A 405 -22.10 14.31 13.70
C MET A 405 -21.95 13.02 12.90
N THR A 406 -22.47 13.06 11.68
CA THR A 406 -22.21 12.05 10.67
C THR A 406 -21.92 12.72 9.33
N VAL A 407 -21.16 12.04 8.47
CA VAL A 407 -20.77 12.54 7.15
C VAL A 407 -21.44 11.70 6.07
N SER A 408 -22.37 12.30 5.33
CA SER A 408 -22.90 11.77 4.09
C SER A 408 -21.84 11.92 3.00
N LEU A 409 -21.39 10.79 2.46
CA LEU A 409 -20.40 10.77 1.39
C LEU A 409 -21.06 11.21 0.08
N ILE A 410 -20.64 12.36 -0.44
CA ILE A 410 -21.04 12.80 -1.77
C ILE A 410 -20.02 12.27 -2.77
N ASP A 411 -20.49 11.47 -3.73
CA ASP A 411 -19.71 11.11 -4.90
C ASP A 411 -20.01 12.13 -6.01
N LEU A 412 -19.06 13.02 -6.29
CA LEU A 412 -19.21 14.10 -7.29
C LEU A 412 -19.19 13.58 -8.73
N GLU A 413 -18.92 12.29 -8.96
CA GLU A 413 -18.83 11.69 -10.30
C GLU A 413 -20.18 11.15 -10.84
N ALA A 414 -21.24 11.20 -10.04
CA ALA A 414 -22.56 10.67 -10.39
C ALA A 414 -23.45 11.69 -11.14
N GLU A 415 -23.00 12.22 -12.28
CA GLU A 415 -23.89 12.99 -13.15
C GLU A 415 -24.93 12.06 -13.81
N GLY A 416 -26.20 12.21 -13.42
CA GLY A 416 -27.37 11.55 -14.03
C GLY A 416 -28.31 10.83 -13.05
N MET A 417 -27.80 10.28 -11.93
CA MET A 417 -28.58 9.63 -10.85
C MET A 417 -28.42 10.33 -9.48
N ALA A 418 -27.85 11.53 -9.47
CA ALA A 418 -27.40 12.24 -8.26
C ALA A 418 -28.50 12.39 -7.18
N THR A 419 -29.74 12.72 -7.56
CA THR A 419 -30.76 13.14 -6.58
C THR A 419 -31.26 12.01 -5.68
N GLU A 420 -31.51 10.82 -6.22
CA GLU A 420 -32.01 9.68 -5.45
C GLU A 420 -30.92 9.06 -4.56
N VAL A 421 -29.70 8.92 -5.07
CA VAL A 421 -28.57 8.36 -4.31
C VAL A 421 -28.13 9.31 -3.19
N ILE A 422 -28.09 10.63 -3.45
CA ILE A 422 -27.84 11.64 -2.42
C ILE A 422 -28.99 11.63 -1.39
N GLY A 423 -30.24 11.50 -1.84
CA GLY A 423 -31.42 11.36 -0.97
C GLY A 423 -31.34 10.15 -0.04
N GLN A 424 -30.93 8.99 -0.56
CA GLN A 424 -30.72 7.76 0.24
C GLN A 424 -29.57 7.90 1.24
N SER A 425 -28.43 8.47 0.82
CA SER A 425 -27.30 8.71 1.73
C SER A 425 -27.67 9.70 2.84
N ARG A 426 -28.49 10.71 2.53
CA ARG A 426 -29.03 11.64 3.52
C ARG A 426 -29.96 10.95 4.51
N ALA A 427 -30.85 10.08 4.02
CA ALA A 427 -31.78 9.33 4.86
C ALA A 427 -31.04 8.33 5.78
N GLU A 428 -30.00 7.66 5.29
CA GLU A 428 -29.18 6.75 6.09
C GLU A 428 -28.42 7.51 7.20
N ALA A 429 -27.79 8.65 6.85
CA ALA A 429 -27.15 9.53 7.83
C ALA A 429 -28.13 10.03 8.90
N ARG A 430 -29.35 10.40 8.52
CA ARG A 430 -30.40 10.81 9.46
C ARG A 430 -30.76 9.69 10.44
N LYS A 431 -30.93 8.45 9.95
CA LYS A 431 -31.18 7.28 10.82
C LYS A 431 -30.07 7.07 11.84
N VAL A 432 -28.81 7.29 11.46
CA VAL A 432 -27.68 7.21 12.40
C VAL A 432 -27.81 8.25 13.52
N LEU A 433 -28.16 9.50 13.18
CA LEU A 433 -28.34 10.57 14.16
C LEU A 433 -29.56 10.31 15.07
N GLU A 434 -30.67 9.81 14.53
CA GLU A 434 -31.85 9.41 15.31
C GLU A 434 -31.53 8.33 16.37
N LEU A 435 -30.68 7.36 16.01
CA LEU A 435 -30.20 6.34 16.97
C LEU A 435 -29.37 6.97 18.09
N VAL A 436 -28.53 7.96 17.78
CA VAL A 436 -27.76 8.69 18.80
C VAL A 436 -28.69 9.48 19.72
N GLU A 437 -29.68 10.18 19.17
CA GLU A 437 -30.69 10.93 19.94
C GLU A 437 -31.51 10.01 20.85
N HIS A 438 -31.88 8.83 20.37
CA HIS A 438 -32.55 7.82 21.20
C HIS A 438 -31.67 7.39 22.37
N GLY A 439 -30.41 7.00 22.11
CA GLY A 439 -29.47 6.63 23.17
C GLY A 439 -29.15 7.77 24.14
N ALA A 440 -29.24 9.02 23.69
CA ALA A 440 -29.08 10.22 24.52
C ALA A 440 -30.27 10.44 25.46
N ARG A 441 -31.51 10.22 24.99
CA ARG A 441 -32.72 10.26 25.83
C ARG A 441 -32.67 9.25 26.97
N GLU A 442 -32.28 8.01 26.68
CA GLU A 442 -32.11 6.96 27.71
C GLU A 442 -31.11 7.36 28.82
N ARG A 443 -30.11 8.18 28.48
CA ARG A 443 -29.02 8.58 29.37
C ARG A 443 -29.18 10.00 29.90
N GLN A 444 -30.35 10.62 29.67
CA GLN A 444 -30.64 12.01 30.06
C GLN A 444 -29.55 13.00 29.61
N CYS A 445 -28.97 12.76 28.44
CA CYS A 445 -27.89 13.58 27.88
C CYS A 445 -28.45 14.49 26.79
N ALA A 446 -28.21 15.81 26.90
CA ALA A 446 -28.50 16.71 25.80
C ALA A 446 -27.49 16.48 24.67
N VAL A 447 -27.98 16.27 23.44
CA VAL A 447 -27.16 16.12 22.24
C VAL A 447 -27.68 17.01 21.13
N ARG A 448 -26.76 17.76 20.49
CA ARG A 448 -27.03 18.43 19.22
C ARG A 448 -26.60 17.50 18.09
N THR A 449 -27.40 17.38 17.05
CA THR A 449 -27.06 16.57 15.87
C THR A 449 -26.66 17.46 14.69
N GLU A 450 -25.59 17.10 13.97
CA GLU A 450 -25.19 17.75 12.72
C GLU A 450 -24.92 16.71 11.62
N GLN A 451 -25.56 16.88 10.48
CA GLN A 451 -25.22 16.14 9.27
C GLN A 451 -24.29 16.98 8.41
N ARG A 452 -23.18 16.42 7.98
CA ARG A 452 -22.24 17.04 7.03
C ARG A 452 -22.18 16.25 5.74
N GLU A 453 -21.77 16.93 4.69
CA GLU A 453 -21.66 16.39 3.34
C GLU A 453 -20.24 16.59 2.83
N GLY A 454 -19.61 15.53 2.33
CA GLY A 454 -18.25 15.64 1.82
C GLY A 454 -17.67 14.35 1.26
N THR A 455 -16.58 14.45 0.52
CA THR A 455 -15.90 13.30 -0.12
C THR A 455 -14.95 12.56 0.83
N VAL A 456 -14.39 13.28 1.82
CA VAL A 456 -13.41 12.75 2.77
C VAL A 456 -13.89 12.98 4.21
N PRO A 457 -14.35 11.93 4.93
CA PRO A 457 -14.93 12.08 6.26
C PRO A 457 -14.00 12.76 7.27
N ALA A 458 -12.71 12.44 7.24
CA ALA A 458 -11.74 13.01 8.17
C ALA A 458 -11.63 14.54 8.05
N LYS A 459 -11.69 15.08 6.83
CA LYS A 459 -11.66 16.53 6.59
C LYS A 459 -12.90 17.21 7.16
N GLU A 460 -14.07 16.62 6.93
CA GLU A 460 -15.33 17.17 7.46
C GLU A 460 -15.39 17.11 9.00
N ILE A 461 -14.87 16.04 9.61
CA ILE A 461 -14.78 15.91 11.08
C ILE A 461 -13.88 17.01 11.65
N VAL A 462 -12.69 17.21 11.09
CA VAL A 462 -11.74 18.23 11.56
C VAL A 462 -12.29 19.64 11.35
N ARG A 463 -12.93 19.89 10.21
CA ARG A 463 -13.58 21.17 9.92
C ARG A 463 -14.72 21.45 10.90
N ALA A 464 -15.60 20.49 11.14
CA ALA A 464 -16.68 20.63 12.11
C ALA A 464 -16.13 20.85 13.53
N ALA A 465 -15.05 20.17 13.91
CA ALA A 465 -14.39 20.39 15.19
C ALA A 465 -13.89 21.84 15.33
N ALA A 466 -13.28 22.41 14.29
CA ALA A 466 -12.82 23.79 14.28
C ALA A 466 -13.99 24.79 14.36
N GLU A 467 -15.04 24.60 13.56
CA GLU A 467 -16.23 25.47 13.52
C GLU A 467 -17.01 25.45 14.84
N LEU A 468 -17.23 24.27 15.40
CA LEU A 468 -17.89 24.08 16.69
C LEU A 468 -16.97 24.40 17.88
N ARG A 469 -15.70 24.70 17.59
CA ARG A 469 -14.66 24.95 18.59
C ARG A 469 -14.61 23.80 19.62
N ALA A 470 -14.68 22.56 19.14
CA ALA A 470 -14.64 21.36 19.96
C ALA A 470 -13.32 21.27 20.73
N ASP A 471 -13.39 20.81 21.98
CA ASP A 471 -12.21 20.58 22.83
C ASP A 471 -11.81 19.09 22.77
N LEU A 472 -12.74 18.21 22.38
CA LEU A 472 -12.54 16.78 22.23
C LEU A 472 -13.33 16.22 21.04
N ILE A 473 -12.67 15.46 20.17
CA ILE A 473 -13.32 14.59 19.18
C ILE A 473 -13.40 13.17 19.75
N VAL A 474 -14.57 12.55 19.69
CA VAL A 474 -14.77 11.14 20.07
C VAL A 474 -15.14 10.36 18.81
N MET A 475 -14.39 9.29 18.53
CA MET A 475 -14.65 8.47 17.34
C MET A 475 -14.23 7.00 17.55
N GLY A 476 -14.77 6.12 16.73
CA GLY A 476 -14.36 4.71 16.73
C GLY A 476 -12.92 4.53 16.27
N ARG A 477 -12.29 3.40 16.67
CA ARG A 477 -11.00 2.96 16.09
C ARG A 477 -11.07 2.80 14.58
N ARG A 478 -12.26 2.50 14.05
CA ARG A 478 -12.54 2.23 12.63
C ARG A 478 -13.93 2.73 12.27
N GLY A 479 -14.17 2.87 10.97
CA GLY A 479 -15.51 3.01 10.40
C GLY A 479 -15.93 1.77 9.60
N ARG A 480 -17.08 1.89 8.93
CA ARG A 480 -17.80 0.86 8.16
C ARG A 480 -16.97 0.13 7.09
N ARG A 481 -15.84 0.71 6.65
CA ARG A 481 -15.01 0.21 5.54
C ARG A 481 -13.74 -0.57 5.98
N GLY A 482 -13.53 -0.83 7.27
CA GLY A 482 -12.32 -1.49 7.78
C GLY A 482 -12.38 -3.03 7.79
N LEU A 483 -11.54 -3.70 6.99
CA LEU A 483 -11.55 -5.18 6.82
C LEU A 483 -10.65 -5.98 7.80
N ALA A 484 -9.83 -5.35 8.65
CA ALA A 484 -8.92 -6.03 9.58
C ALA A 484 -9.28 -5.78 11.05
N ARG A 485 -9.48 -6.84 11.85
CA ARG A 485 -9.89 -6.78 13.26
C ARG A 485 -8.89 -6.10 14.21
N MET A 486 -7.63 -5.86 13.80
CA MET A 486 -6.55 -5.36 14.68
C MET A 486 -5.88 -4.04 14.26
N MET A 487 -6.28 -3.34 13.18
CA MET A 487 -5.63 -2.09 12.70
C MET A 487 -6.40 -0.79 13.06
N VAL A 488 -5.76 0.38 13.05
CA VAL A 488 -6.43 1.69 13.13
C VAL A 488 -7.02 2.08 11.77
N GLY A 489 -8.21 2.68 11.73
CA GLY A 489 -8.86 3.13 10.50
C GLY A 489 -8.21 4.36 9.88
N ASP A 490 -8.35 4.52 8.56
CA ASP A 490 -7.72 5.64 7.81
C ASP A 490 -8.26 7.01 8.23
N ALA A 491 -9.58 7.14 8.35
CA ALA A 491 -10.21 8.37 8.83
C ALA A 491 -9.72 8.73 10.25
N THR A 492 -9.61 7.75 11.15
CA THR A 492 -9.10 7.95 12.51
C THR A 492 -7.67 8.48 12.52
N ARG A 493 -6.76 7.92 11.70
CA ARG A 493 -5.39 8.44 11.59
C ARG A 493 -5.36 9.87 11.07
N GLN A 494 -6.12 10.16 10.01
CA GLN A 494 -6.17 11.50 9.43
C GLN A 494 -6.71 12.53 10.44
N VAL A 495 -7.77 12.20 11.18
CA VAL A 495 -8.32 13.06 12.24
C VAL A 495 -7.30 13.31 13.34
N ILE A 496 -6.60 12.27 13.84
CA ILE A 496 -5.57 12.47 14.87
C ILE A 496 -4.42 13.34 14.36
N GLY A 497 -4.04 13.19 13.09
CA GLY A 497 -3.01 14.02 12.46
C GLY A 497 -3.46 15.48 12.29
N GLN A 498 -4.69 15.73 11.86
CA GLN A 498 -5.12 17.06 11.42
C GLN A 498 -5.89 17.87 12.47
N ALA A 499 -6.52 17.22 13.46
CA ALA A 499 -7.26 17.94 14.51
C ALA A 499 -6.32 18.79 15.36
N ASP A 500 -6.78 19.97 15.79
CA ASP A 500 -6.08 20.81 16.76
C ASP A 500 -6.49 20.51 18.22
N CYS A 501 -7.61 19.80 18.42
CA CYS A 501 -8.14 19.40 19.71
C CYS A 501 -7.87 17.91 20.03
N ASN A 502 -8.03 17.53 21.29
CA ASN A 502 -7.81 16.14 21.73
C ASN A 502 -8.71 15.16 20.96
N VAL A 503 -8.24 13.92 20.79
CA VAL A 503 -8.98 12.87 20.09
C VAL A 503 -9.07 11.62 20.97
N LEU A 504 -10.28 11.23 21.33
CA LEU A 504 -10.58 9.99 22.03
C LEU A 504 -10.99 8.92 21.01
N VAL A 505 -10.15 7.89 20.90
CA VAL A 505 -10.38 6.73 20.04
C VAL A 505 -10.97 5.60 20.87
N VAL A 506 -12.15 5.13 20.49
CA VAL A 506 -12.92 4.18 21.30
C VAL A 506 -13.03 2.81 20.59
N PRO A 507 -12.60 1.71 21.24
CA PRO A 507 -12.85 0.35 20.77
C PRO A 507 -14.36 0.01 20.75
N LYS A 508 -14.77 -0.91 19.86
CA LYS A 508 -16.19 -1.33 19.71
C LYS A 508 -16.86 -1.75 21.03
N ALA A 509 -16.16 -2.55 21.83
CA ALA A 509 -16.69 -3.14 23.07
C ALA A 509 -16.34 -2.33 24.33
N ALA A 510 -15.73 -1.15 24.17
CA ALA A 510 -15.35 -0.33 25.30
C ALA A 510 -16.58 0.33 25.94
N GLU A 511 -16.48 0.51 27.26
CA GLU A 511 -17.42 1.26 28.09
C GLU A 511 -16.75 2.53 28.63
N LEU A 512 -17.54 3.39 29.27
CA LEU A 512 -17.03 4.59 29.92
C LEU A 512 -16.12 4.21 31.10
N TRP A 513 -14.93 4.81 31.16
CA TRP A 513 -13.97 4.57 32.23
C TRP A 513 -14.51 5.02 33.60
N CYS A 514 -14.25 4.23 34.63
CA CYS A 514 -14.67 4.46 36.00
C CYS A 514 -13.68 3.95 37.06
N ARG A 515 -12.55 3.35 36.65
CA ARG A 515 -11.60 2.72 37.58
C ARG A 515 -10.31 3.51 37.69
N ARG A 516 -9.55 3.67 36.61
CA ARG A 516 -8.20 4.23 36.66
C ARG A 516 -7.72 4.70 35.28
N ILE A 517 -7.04 5.84 35.27
CA ILE A 517 -6.43 6.40 34.07
C ILE A 517 -4.95 5.99 34.03
N LEU A 518 -4.49 5.44 32.90
CA LEU A 518 -3.07 5.19 32.64
C LEU A 518 -2.52 6.26 31.69
N VAL A 519 -1.46 6.95 32.10
CA VAL A 519 -0.76 7.95 31.30
C VAL A 519 0.58 7.38 30.87
N ALA A 520 0.81 7.29 29.56
CA ALA A 520 2.13 6.92 29.05
C ALA A 520 2.88 8.16 28.55
N THR A 521 4.09 8.37 29.08
CA THR A 521 4.95 9.49 28.74
C THR A 521 6.32 8.99 28.28
N ASP A 522 6.88 9.65 27.28
CA ASP A 522 8.27 9.50 26.89
C ASP A 522 9.12 10.69 27.38
N GLY A 523 8.56 11.57 28.22
CA GLY A 523 9.20 12.79 28.71
C GLY A 523 9.22 13.96 27.73
N SER A 524 8.62 13.81 26.53
CA SER A 524 8.45 14.90 25.57
C SER A 524 7.32 15.86 25.97
N ARG A 525 7.25 17.02 25.30
CA ARG A 525 6.12 17.96 25.43
C ARG A 525 4.75 17.31 25.20
N HIS A 526 4.66 16.32 24.31
CA HIS A 526 3.40 15.63 24.04
C HIS A 526 3.06 14.64 25.17
N GLY A 527 4.07 14.03 25.79
CA GLY A 527 3.91 13.24 27.01
C GLY A 527 3.47 14.11 28.20
N ASP A 528 4.00 15.32 28.34
CA ASP A 528 3.55 16.27 29.36
C ASP A 528 2.10 16.70 29.14
N ARG A 529 1.70 16.94 27.87
CA ARG A 529 0.30 17.23 27.50
C ARG A 529 -0.64 16.06 27.82
N ALA A 530 -0.18 14.83 27.67
CA ALA A 530 -0.92 13.65 28.12
C ALA A 530 -1.13 13.68 29.65
N GLY A 531 -0.11 14.08 30.41
CA GLY A 531 -0.22 14.31 31.86
C GLY A 531 -1.29 15.36 32.23
N VAL A 532 -1.26 16.53 31.57
CA VAL A 532 -2.26 17.61 31.80
C VAL A 532 -3.68 17.15 31.46
N MET A 533 -3.85 16.42 30.35
CA MET A 533 -5.16 15.89 29.97
C MET A 533 -5.66 14.88 31.00
N ALA A 534 -4.78 13.98 31.47
CA ALA A 534 -5.12 13.00 32.49
C ALA A 534 -5.48 13.64 33.83
N GLN A 535 -4.75 14.68 34.24
CA GLN A 535 -5.08 15.48 35.42
C GLN A 535 -6.50 16.06 35.33
N THR A 536 -6.84 16.63 34.17
CA THR A 536 -8.17 17.22 33.94
C THR A 536 -9.28 16.17 34.04
N LEU A 537 -9.07 14.99 33.43
CA LEU A 537 -10.04 13.89 33.50
C LEU A 537 -10.12 13.28 34.90
N ALA A 538 -8.99 13.09 35.57
CA ALA A 538 -8.90 12.52 36.92
C ALA A 538 -9.65 13.39 37.93
N LYS A 539 -9.46 14.72 37.90
CA LYS A 539 -10.23 15.66 38.75
C LYS A 539 -11.72 15.57 38.50
N ARG A 540 -12.12 15.53 37.23
CA ARG A 540 -13.54 15.54 36.84
C ARG A 540 -14.25 14.23 37.19
N CYS A 541 -13.52 13.11 37.15
CA CYS A 541 -14.07 11.78 37.38
C CYS A 541 -13.77 11.22 38.78
N GLY A 542 -12.90 11.87 39.56
CA GLY A 542 -12.45 11.37 40.87
C GLY A 542 -11.65 10.07 40.77
N LEU A 543 -10.81 9.92 39.73
CA LEU A 543 -10.12 8.65 39.44
C LEU A 543 -8.62 8.71 39.76
N PRO A 544 -8.03 7.61 40.28
CA PRO A 544 -6.59 7.49 40.42
C PRO A 544 -5.90 7.41 39.06
N VAL A 545 -4.62 7.77 39.04
CA VAL A 545 -3.79 7.80 37.83
C VAL A 545 -2.57 6.90 37.99
N THR A 546 -2.24 6.14 36.97
CA THR A 546 -0.94 5.47 36.86
C THR A 546 -0.12 6.12 35.76
N VAL A 547 1.09 6.58 36.07
CA VAL A 547 2.03 7.16 35.10
C VAL A 547 3.08 6.12 34.73
N VAL A 548 3.27 5.89 33.43
CA VAL A 548 4.28 4.95 32.93
C VAL A 548 5.23 5.61 31.93
N SER A 549 6.51 5.26 32.02
CA SER A 549 7.49 5.51 30.97
C SER A 549 8.12 4.19 30.56
N VAL A 550 8.06 3.84 29.28
CA VAL A 550 8.65 2.60 28.75
C VAL A 550 9.97 2.91 28.05
N LEU A 551 11.03 2.24 28.48
CA LEU A 551 12.38 2.33 27.93
C LEU A 551 12.62 1.13 27.02
N ARG A 552 13.31 1.34 25.89
CA ARG A 552 13.69 0.21 25.02
C ARG A 552 14.99 -0.43 25.53
N PRO A 553 15.18 -1.74 25.32
CA PRO A 553 16.45 -2.41 25.59
C PRO A 553 17.62 -1.67 24.91
N GLY A 554 18.71 -1.49 25.65
CA GLY A 554 19.91 -0.79 25.17
C GLY A 554 19.91 0.74 25.35
N PHE A 555 18.91 1.30 26.04
CA PHE A 555 18.96 2.71 26.47
C PHE A 555 20.08 2.92 27.51
N ASP A 556 20.75 4.07 27.47
CA ASP A 556 21.81 4.43 28.41
C ASP A 556 21.25 4.96 29.76
N GLU A 557 22.13 5.17 30.75
CA GLU A 557 21.72 5.64 32.07
C GLU A 557 21.12 7.05 32.04
N ALA A 558 21.59 7.90 31.12
CA ALA A 558 21.01 9.23 30.91
C ALA A 558 19.53 9.13 30.50
N ARG A 559 19.20 8.20 29.59
CA ARG A 559 17.83 7.97 29.13
C ARG A 559 16.95 7.33 30.20
N ARG A 560 17.52 6.41 31.01
CA ARG A 560 16.82 5.86 32.19
C ARG A 560 16.48 6.94 33.21
N ALA A 561 17.45 7.81 33.53
CA ALA A 561 17.25 8.93 34.45
C ALA A 561 16.18 9.90 33.93
N GLU A 562 16.14 10.14 32.63
CA GLU A 562 15.13 11.00 32.02
C GLU A 562 13.72 10.40 32.08
N GLY A 563 13.57 9.10 31.83
CA GLY A 563 12.30 8.39 32.02
C GLY A 563 11.78 8.50 33.45
N ARG A 564 12.67 8.29 34.44
CA ARG A 564 12.34 8.50 35.86
C ARG A 564 11.91 9.93 36.16
N ARG A 565 12.63 10.93 35.63
CA ARG A 565 12.27 12.35 35.78
C ARG A 565 10.92 12.68 35.15
N ALA A 566 10.60 12.09 34.00
CA ALA A 566 9.33 12.32 33.31
C ALA A 566 8.15 11.78 34.13
N VAL A 567 8.25 10.55 34.64
CA VAL A 567 7.23 9.95 35.52
C VAL A 567 7.05 10.80 36.77
N GLU A 568 8.14 11.16 37.42
CA GLU A 568 8.11 11.92 38.68
C GLU A 568 7.53 13.33 38.50
N ARG A 569 7.79 13.99 37.38
CA ARG A 569 7.25 15.31 37.06
C ARG A 569 5.72 15.28 36.97
N ILE A 570 5.17 14.32 36.23
CA ILE A 570 3.71 14.17 36.09
C ILE A 570 3.10 13.73 37.43
N ARG A 571 3.76 12.81 38.16
CA ARG A 571 3.33 12.36 39.48
C ARG A 571 3.16 13.51 40.46
N LYS A 572 4.20 14.34 40.62
CA LYS A 572 4.15 15.52 41.51
C LYS A 572 3.05 16.51 41.13
N ALA A 573 2.86 16.76 39.83
CA ALA A 573 1.82 17.67 39.36
C ALA A 573 0.40 17.16 39.70
N LEU A 574 0.16 15.86 39.55
CA LEU A 574 -1.10 15.21 39.88
C LEU A 574 -1.34 15.12 41.40
N GLU A 575 -0.31 14.82 42.19
CA GLU A 575 -0.42 14.73 43.65
C GLU A 575 -0.65 16.08 44.32
N ALA A 576 -0.06 17.16 43.77
CA ALA A 576 -0.32 18.53 44.22
C ALA A 576 -1.82 18.91 44.11
N ASP A 577 -2.55 18.18 43.27
CA ASP A 577 -3.99 18.32 43.05
C ASP A 577 -4.84 17.30 43.82
N GLY A 578 -4.24 16.54 44.74
CA GLY A 578 -4.93 15.54 45.57
C GLY A 578 -5.33 14.26 44.83
N ILE A 579 -4.78 14.00 43.65
CA ILE A 579 -5.05 12.78 42.87
C ILE A 579 -4.15 11.66 43.40
N GLY A 580 -4.69 10.46 43.61
CA GLY A 580 -3.87 9.29 43.93
C GLY A 580 -3.08 8.81 42.71
N VAL A 581 -1.75 8.71 42.84
CA VAL A 581 -0.86 8.41 41.71
C VAL A 581 0.12 7.27 42.01
N GLU A 582 0.28 6.37 41.04
CA GLU A 582 1.39 5.40 41.00
C GLU A 582 2.28 5.67 39.79
N GLY A 583 3.60 5.51 39.94
CA GLY A 583 4.57 5.75 38.88
C GLY A 583 5.43 4.53 38.58
N PHE A 584 5.54 4.13 37.31
CA PHE A 584 6.37 3.01 36.87
C PHE A 584 7.31 3.40 35.73
N VAL A 585 8.53 2.89 35.79
CA VAL A 585 9.43 2.86 34.64
C VAL A 585 9.59 1.41 34.22
N LEU A 586 9.19 1.10 32.98
CA LEU A 586 9.19 -0.25 32.42
C LEU A 586 10.27 -0.36 31.35
N GLU A 587 10.72 -1.58 31.06
CA GLU A 587 11.69 -1.86 30.01
C GLU A 587 11.11 -2.90 29.05
N GLY A 588 11.04 -2.59 27.76
CA GLY A 588 10.42 -3.45 26.76
C GLY A 588 9.97 -2.72 25.48
N GLU A 589 9.07 -3.35 24.73
CA GLU A 589 8.42 -2.72 23.57
C GLU A 589 7.30 -1.80 24.06
N SER A 590 7.36 -0.53 23.69
CA SER A 590 6.52 0.51 24.29
C SER A 590 5.02 0.24 24.24
N ALA A 591 4.49 -0.24 23.11
CA ALA A 591 3.04 -0.44 22.98
C ALA A 591 2.56 -1.69 23.73
N GLN A 592 3.38 -2.74 23.72
CA GLN A 592 3.13 -3.98 24.45
C GLN A 592 3.14 -3.73 25.97
N GLU A 593 4.20 -3.11 26.51
CA GLU A 593 4.31 -2.81 27.94
C GLU A 593 3.20 -1.87 28.44
N ILE A 594 2.80 -0.89 27.64
CA ILE A 594 1.65 -0.03 27.96
C ILE A 594 0.38 -0.87 28.06
N SER A 595 0.14 -1.77 27.09
CA SER A 595 -1.07 -2.60 27.05
C SER A 595 -1.11 -3.63 28.20
N ASP A 596 0.03 -4.23 28.53
CA ASP A 596 0.12 -5.19 29.63
C ASP A 596 -0.05 -4.49 30.99
N CYS A 597 0.50 -3.28 31.13
CA CYS A 597 0.32 -2.48 32.33
C CYS A 597 -1.15 -2.11 32.57
N VAL A 598 -1.96 -1.89 31.53
CA VAL A 598 -3.40 -1.62 31.66
C VAL A 598 -4.10 -2.75 32.42
N GLY A 599 -3.81 -4.01 32.07
CA GLY A 599 -4.36 -5.18 32.76
C GLY A 599 -3.86 -5.29 34.20
N ARG A 600 -2.55 -5.04 34.42
CA ARG A 600 -1.92 -5.14 35.74
C ARG A 600 -2.47 -4.15 36.76
N VAL A 601 -2.72 -2.89 36.36
CA VAL A 601 -3.21 -1.84 37.28
C VAL A 601 -4.72 -1.65 37.23
N GLY A 602 -5.42 -2.42 36.38
CA GLY A 602 -6.87 -2.31 36.20
C GLY A 602 -7.30 -0.97 35.57
N ALA A 603 -6.46 -0.38 34.71
CA ALA A 603 -6.81 0.85 34.01
C ALA A 603 -7.87 0.60 32.94
N ASP A 604 -8.74 1.59 32.74
CA ASP A 604 -9.84 1.54 31.77
C ASP A 604 -9.88 2.80 30.88
N LEU A 605 -8.85 3.64 30.94
CA LEU A 605 -8.54 4.70 29.98
C LEU A 605 -7.02 4.82 29.81
N ILE A 606 -6.53 4.90 28.57
CA ILE A 606 -5.13 5.25 28.27
C ILE A 606 -5.06 6.71 27.80
N VAL A 607 -4.10 7.48 28.28
CA VAL A 607 -3.80 8.84 27.81
C VAL A 607 -2.36 8.89 27.29
N ILE A 608 -2.21 9.29 26.04
CA ILE A 608 -0.93 9.36 25.33
C ILE A 608 -0.81 10.66 24.55
N GLY A 609 0.43 11.07 24.27
CA GLY A 609 0.69 12.13 23.30
C GLY A 609 0.41 11.66 21.86
N SER A 610 0.03 12.60 20.98
CA SER A 610 -0.07 12.33 19.53
C SER A 610 1.26 11.91 18.89
N HIS A 611 2.37 12.37 19.45
CA HIS A 611 3.73 12.08 19.02
C HIS A 611 4.63 11.86 20.22
N GLY A 612 5.80 11.26 19.98
CA GLY A 612 6.90 11.27 20.94
C GLY A 612 7.95 12.32 20.58
N ARG A 613 9.18 12.11 21.05
CA ARG A 613 10.33 12.99 20.78
C ARG A 613 10.77 13.08 19.32
N THR A 614 10.50 12.05 18.54
CA THR A 614 10.90 11.95 17.13
C THR A 614 9.81 12.40 16.15
N GLY A 615 8.72 12.99 16.65
CA GLY A 615 7.54 13.33 15.85
C GLY A 615 7.85 14.34 14.74
N LEU A 616 7.58 13.93 13.50
CA LEU A 616 7.80 14.73 12.29
C LEU A 616 6.49 15.43 11.88
N GLY A 617 6.39 16.73 12.17
CA GLY A 617 5.27 17.58 11.75
C GLY A 617 3.96 17.37 12.53
N ARG A 618 2.98 18.27 12.32
CA ARG A 618 1.67 18.19 13.00
C ARG A 618 0.79 17.03 12.50
N LEU A 619 1.05 16.51 11.29
CA LEU A 619 0.12 15.69 10.49
C LEU A 619 0.29 14.16 10.60
N VAL A 620 1.31 13.63 11.29
CA VAL A 620 1.67 12.20 11.24
C VAL A 620 1.65 11.53 12.62
N LEU A 621 0.63 10.72 12.90
CA LEU A 621 0.52 9.95 14.16
C LEU A 621 1.82 9.18 14.50
N GLY A 622 2.29 9.30 15.74
CA GLY A 622 3.48 8.58 16.20
C GLY A 622 3.32 7.06 16.17
N SER A 623 4.39 6.34 15.82
CA SER A 623 4.35 4.87 15.64
C SER A 623 3.97 4.10 16.91
N VAL A 624 4.35 4.59 18.09
CA VAL A 624 3.94 4.00 19.38
C VAL A 624 2.47 4.27 19.64
N SER A 625 2.03 5.51 19.48
CA SER A 625 0.63 5.91 19.64
C SER A 625 -0.29 5.11 18.71
N GLU A 626 0.10 4.91 17.45
CA GLU A 626 -0.66 4.09 16.50
C GLU A 626 -0.80 2.64 16.98
N LYS A 627 0.30 2.00 17.42
CA LYS A 627 0.27 0.62 17.93
C LYS A 627 -0.61 0.49 19.18
N VAL A 628 -0.48 1.41 20.15
CA VAL A 628 -1.29 1.43 21.37
C VAL A 628 -2.78 1.53 21.01
N ILE A 629 -3.16 2.47 20.14
CA ILE A 629 -4.55 2.61 19.69
C ILE A 629 -5.05 1.33 19.00
N SER A 630 -4.17 0.66 18.26
CA SER A 630 -4.48 -0.58 17.53
C SER A 630 -4.81 -1.74 18.47
N GLN A 631 -4.04 -1.88 19.56
CA GLN A 631 -4.03 -3.05 20.45
C GLN A 631 -4.88 -2.88 21.72
N ALA A 632 -5.09 -1.64 22.21
CA ALA A 632 -5.78 -1.39 23.47
C ALA A 632 -7.19 -2.02 23.53
N SER A 633 -7.59 -2.54 24.68
CA SER A 633 -8.95 -3.03 24.93
C SER A 633 -9.89 -1.93 25.43
N CYS A 634 -9.35 -0.83 25.95
CA CYS A 634 -10.06 0.32 26.50
C CYS A 634 -9.91 1.58 25.62
N PRO A 635 -10.67 2.67 25.88
CA PRO A 635 -10.53 3.94 25.17
C PRO A 635 -9.11 4.52 25.27
N VAL A 636 -8.66 5.18 24.20
CA VAL A 636 -7.35 5.82 24.12
C VAL A 636 -7.52 7.30 23.81
N MET A 637 -7.16 8.16 24.76
CA MET A 637 -7.10 9.61 24.63
C MET A 637 -5.76 10.02 24.04
N VAL A 638 -5.80 10.66 22.88
CA VAL A 638 -4.64 11.27 22.24
C VAL A 638 -4.63 12.76 22.53
N ALA A 639 -3.72 13.17 23.42
CA ALA A 639 -3.51 14.55 23.78
C ALA A 639 -2.77 15.32 22.68
N LYS A 640 -3.30 16.49 22.33
CA LYS A 640 -2.70 17.40 21.34
C LYS A 640 -1.93 18.52 22.05
N ALA A 641 -0.84 18.94 21.42
CA ALA A 641 0.15 19.86 21.97
C ALA A 641 0.13 21.22 21.28
#